data_AF-A0A1Q3CZY0-F1
#
_entry.id   AF-A0A1Q3CZY0-F1
#
_cell.length_a   1.000
_cell.length_b   1.000
_cell.length_c   1.000
_cell.angle_alpha   90.00
_cell.angle_beta   90.00
_cell.angle_gamma   90.00
#
_symmetry.space_group_name_H-M   'P 1'
#
loop_
_entity.id
_entity.type
_entity.pdbx_description
1 polymer ?
#
loop_
_entity_poly.entity_id
_entity_poly.type
_entity_poly.pdbx_seq_one_letter_code
_entity_poly.pdbx_strand_id
1 'polypeptide(L)'
;MGSSAAFRPHFPATSRHYTPKLCYLRRNGKQNKASFVTNTKRKSQPLESVRSVLSKPKSNISGNGATESARILLERLFAQTQKLEEQMSRHSHIPKDIQLGFNLEILESDLKAVLVALKKREADLQDAERLVLSDHGKLNHAKEELERRDKEIAIACSRHEKLEEQLRQANFKLLSQARNVEDLKLRLRERDQEIATAKATLSLKEDELDKMRTELVNKCEEAAKTDYELKCKAQLLDEISEVVNKQEIEIHGLHKAIREKEELEVFVNLRKLEEEKLKVARGNLERQTMEWFVAQEELKKLAEEVSRDKGETNGTLEDFRRVKKLLAEIRAELLSSQKALVSSIGQMKEQEQQFEKQLTEIDEQKKSVMSYMTSLRAAQIEVESEKVKLRVAEARNKEIEWGLSVEKEVIEELQNELKKERDSLQQAIREMSYIQEELEQKGTEFNETHHLLRISDLELVEAKLEIQHLRSKHASLHLILEERDLELSNARNKLEELNQEVMELQMLISSREDQLIQATTMLKEKDEHFGIIQDELNDAKLKFSEAETVVEQIVELTNKLVISIKDEDHNGLGPVSDTGHHLMPQLLDKPAVDFKLQNIQLETELKFTIECLRINEMEVLAAKRALLIKDEEGKMVLGRLDARERELNSCKKEMVEDANDLMKHYALAQERIGEQSTGDLAIEKLQLEAAKLEVEAATSALHKIAEMSQELLNKASLIIEIDTNTSVFPQIDSEPVSSILENDECLTKVTTEVARLSALTERLVKEAGIVVASEQWR
;
A
#
# COMPACT_ATOMS: atom_id res chain seq x y z
N MET A 1 -17.00 -3.20 64.96
CA MET A 1 -15.74 -2.43 64.85
C MET A 1 -15.32 -2.51 63.39
N GLY A 2 -14.95 -1.44 62.67
CA GLY A 2 -15.03 0.00 62.96
C GLY A 2 -14.17 0.79 61.96
N SER A 3 -14.76 1.71 61.19
CA SER A 3 -14.06 2.65 60.25
C SER A 3 -13.34 1.95 59.07
N SER A 4 -12.92 2.56 57.95
CA SER A 4 -13.19 3.83 57.23
C SER A 4 -12.59 3.69 55.81
N ALA A 5 -12.97 4.41 54.74
CA ALA A 5 -14.09 5.33 54.47
C ALA A 5 -14.27 5.46 52.93
N ALA A 6 -15.39 6.00 52.44
CA ALA A 6 -15.63 6.23 51.01
C ALA A 6 -15.38 7.69 50.61
N PHE A 7 -14.62 7.92 49.52
CA PHE A 7 -14.52 9.24 48.89
C PHE A 7 -15.26 9.27 47.55
N ARG A 8 -16.25 10.16 47.46
CA ARG A 8 -16.99 10.48 46.23
C ARG A 8 -17.01 12.01 46.09
N PRO A 9 -16.48 12.60 45.00
CA PRO A 9 -16.66 14.03 44.75
C PRO A 9 -18.05 14.30 44.20
N HIS A 10 -18.75 15.27 44.78
CA HIS A 10 -19.97 15.83 44.23
C HIS A 10 -19.69 16.79 43.06
N PHE A 11 -20.59 16.84 42.08
CA PHE A 11 -20.77 18.02 41.24
C PHE A 11 -21.25 19.21 42.08
N PRO A 12 -20.90 20.43 41.68
CA PRO A 12 -21.90 21.49 41.63
C PRO A 12 -21.96 22.16 40.26
N ALA A 13 -23.18 22.49 39.83
CA ALA A 13 -23.46 23.40 38.71
C ALA A 13 -23.74 24.83 39.23
N THR A 14 -23.89 25.78 38.30
CA THR A 14 -24.18 27.22 38.50
C THR A 14 -22.96 28.08 38.92
N SER A 15 -22.76 29.33 38.45
CA SER A 15 -23.34 30.09 37.31
C SER A 15 -22.53 31.38 37.06
N ARG A 16 -22.85 32.09 35.96
CA ARG A 16 -22.56 33.50 35.62
C ARG A 16 -21.15 33.90 35.14
N HIS A 17 -21.12 34.24 33.85
CA HIS A 17 -20.64 35.51 33.30
C HIS A 17 -19.62 36.33 34.12
N TYR A 18 -18.39 36.42 33.60
CA TYR A 18 -17.73 37.72 33.44
C TYR A 18 -17.02 37.77 32.09
N THR A 19 -17.21 38.88 31.37
CA THR A 19 -16.35 39.28 30.26
C THR A 19 -15.12 39.99 30.81
N PRO A 20 -14.02 40.03 30.03
CA PRO A 20 -13.28 41.29 29.93
C PRO A 20 -13.26 41.81 28.50
N LYS A 21 -13.69 43.06 28.33
CA LYS A 21 -13.42 43.84 27.11
C LYS A 21 -12.00 44.41 27.15
N LEU A 22 -11.35 44.36 25.99
CA LEU A 22 -10.47 45.40 25.44
C LEU A 22 -9.29 45.93 26.28
N CYS A 23 -8.08 45.65 25.79
CA CYS A 23 -7.09 46.71 25.59
C CYS A 23 -6.43 46.53 24.20
N TYR A 24 -6.47 47.59 23.39
CA TYR A 24 -5.84 47.67 22.07
C TYR A 24 -4.33 47.85 22.22
N LEU A 25 -3.50 47.09 21.45
CA LEU A 25 -2.13 47.51 21.10
C LEU A 25 -1.62 46.90 19.76
N ARG A 26 -2.08 47.51 18.67
CA ARG A 26 -1.29 47.95 17.48
C ARG A 26 -0.21 47.02 16.85
N ARG A 27 -0.41 46.72 15.54
CA ARG A 27 0.59 46.28 14.49
C ARG A 27 1.26 44.91 14.70
N ASN A 28 1.05 43.89 13.86
CA ASN A 28 1.27 43.89 12.40
C ASN A 28 0.47 42.76 11.71
N GLY A 29 -0.60 43.09 10.99
CA GLY A 29 -1.15 42.20 9.97
C GLY A 29 -0.41 42.40 8.65
N LYS A 30 0.46 41.47 8.25
CA LYS A 30 0.95 41.41 6.87
C LYS A 30 0.05 40.50 6.04
N GLN A 31 -0.97 41.09 5.43
CA GLN A 31 -1.60 40.51 4.25
C GLN A 31 -0.57 40.55 3.10
N ASN A 32 -0.08 39.39 2.67
CA ASN A 32 0.67 39.31 1.41
C ASN A 32 -0.30 39.28 0.21
N LYS A 33 -1.07 40.37 0.04
CA LYS A 33 -1.47 40.82 -1.30
C LYS A 33 -0.24 41.44 -1.94
N ALA A 34 0.61 40.60 -2.53
CA ALA A 34 1.70 41.06 -3.36
C ALA A 34 1.14 41.52 -4.71
N SER A 35 0.78 42.80 -4.78
CA SER A 35 0.68 43.50 -6.06
C SER A 35 2.05 43.48 -6.73
N PHE A 36 2.23 42.66 -7.77
CA PHE A 36 3.42 42.71 -8.61
C PHE A 36 3.36 43.93 -9.56
N VAL A 37 3.45 45.12 -8.97
CA VAL A 37 4.04 46.29 -9.63
C VAL A 37 5.49 46.38 -9.16
N THR A 38 6.30 45.50 -9.72
CA THR A 38 7.75 45.65 -9.83
C THR A 38 8.00 45.87 -11.33
N ASN A 39 8.26 47.07 -11.85
CA ASN A 39 9.19 48.07 -11.32
C ASN A 39 10.49 47.45 -10.78
N THR A 40 10.91 46.35 -11.41
CA THR A 40 12.31 45.99 -11.53
C THR A 40 13.01 47.11 -12.30
N LYS A 41 13.52 48.09 -11.56
CA LYS A 41 14.69 48.86 -11.98
C LYS A 41 15.83 47.85 -12.20
N ARG A 42 15.88 47.23 -13.37
CA ARG A 42 17.16 46.75 -13.90
C ARG A 42 18.04 47.99 -13.91
N LYS A 43 19.15 47.91 -13.18
CA LYS A 43 20.32 48.70 -13.50
C LYS A 43 20.71 48.27 -14.91
N SER A 44 20.18 48.95 -15.92
CA SER A 44 20.99 49.22 -17.09
C SER A 44 22.27 49.84 -16.54
N GLN A 45 23.39 49.13 -16.68
CA GLN A 45 24.63 49.84 -16.90
C GLN A 45 24.34 50.89 -17.98
N PRO A 46 24.89 52.11 -17.90
CA PRO A 46 24.91 52.96 -19.05
C PRO A 46 25.79 52.26 -20.09
N LEU A 47 25.16 51.40 -20.90
CA LEU A 47 25.72 50.99 -22.18
C LEU A 47 26.06 52.29 -22.86
N GLU A 48 27.35 52.39 -23.17
CA GLU A 48 28.02 53.62 -23.52
C GLU A 48 27.16 54.39 -24.50
N SER A 49 27.06 55.69 -24.22
CA SER A 49 26.62 56.74 -25.15
C SER A 49 26.47 56.17 -26.54
N VAL A 50 25.23 55.94 -27.01
CA VAL A 50 24.96 55.75 -28.44
C VAL A 50 25.44 57.04 -29.06
N ARG A 51 26.71 57.00 -29.43
CA ARG A 51 27.51 58.11 -29.90
C ARG A 51 26.73 58.54 -31.11
N SER A 52 26.07 59.69 -31.01
CA SER A 52 25.31 60.19 -32.14
C SER A 52 26.37 60.51 -33.21
N VAL A 53 26.60 59.54 -34.09
CA VAL A 53 27.23 59.72 -35.38
C VAL A 53 26.20 60.39 -36.31
N LEU A 54 25.54 61.43 -35.78
CA LEU A 54 25.56 62.76 -36.38
C LEU A 54 27.03 63.23 -36.46
N SER A 55 27.84 62.48 -37.20
CA SER A 55 28.84 63.07 -38.05
C SER A 55 28.05 64.01 -38.93
N LYS A 56 27.93 65.28 -38.49
CA LYS A 56 27.54 66.38 -39.37
C LYS A 56 28.38 66.15 -40.62
N PRO A 57 27.80 65.85 -41.79
CA PRO A 57 28.47 66.24 -43.00
C PRO A 57 28.72 67.72 -42.75
N LYS A 58 29.99 68.14 -42.75
CA LYS A 58 30.25 69.56 -42.94
C LYS A 58 29.54 69.85 -44.25
N SER A 59 28.43 70.55 -44.18
CA SER A 59 27.78 71.11 -45.35
C SER A 59 28.77 72.14 -45.86
N ASN A 60 29.72 71.65 -46.66
CA ASN A 60 30.56 72.43 -47.54
C ASN A 60 29.66 72.97 -48.66
N ILE A 61 28.62 73.70 -48.27
CA ILE A 61 28.12 74.86 -48.99
C ILE A 61 29.26 75.88 -48.88
N SER A 62 30.33 75.59 -49.60
CA SER A 62 31.49 76.46 -49.78
C SER A 62 31.07 77.57 -50.73
N GLY A 63 30.20 78.45 -50.24
CA GLY A 63 29.82 79.70 -50.91
C GLY A 63 30.97 80.71 -51.03
N ASN A 64 32.22 80.26 -50.85
CA ASN A 64 33.46 81.01 -50.91
C ASN A 64 34.32 80.53 -52.10
N GLY A 65 33.76 80.60 -53.30
CA GLY A 65 34.56 80.89 -54.49
C GLY A 65 34.37 82.36 -54.82
N ALA A 66 35.44 83.13 -55.04
CA ALA A 66 35.39 84.58 -55.26
C ALA A 66 34.85 84.94 -56.67
N THR A 67 33.60 84.56 -56.91
CA THR A 67 32.86 84.81 -58.15
C THR A 67 31.49 85.33 -57.72
N GLU A 68 31.05 86.45 -58.29
CA GLU A 68 29.80 87.08 -57.90
C GLU A 68 28.63 86.11 -58.06
N SER A 69 27.68 86.14 -57.12
CA SER A 69 26.52 85.25 -57.19
C SER A 69 25.80 85.45 -58.52
N ALA A 70 25.35 84.37 -59.18
CA ALA A 70 24.58 84.45 -60.43
C ALA A 70 23.38 85.42 -60.32
N ARG A 71 22.81 85.57 -59.11
CA ARG A 71 21.80 86.58 -58.79
C ARG A 71 22.32 88.03 -58.93
N ILE A 72 23.47 88.34 -58.32
CA ILE A 72 24.10 89.67 -58.34
C ILE A 72 24.55 90.02 -59.77
N LEU A 73 25.06 89.03 -60.50
CA LEU A 73 25.41 89.14 -61.92
C LEU A 73 24.18 89.47 -62.78
N LEU A 74 23.05 88.79 -62.57
CA LEU A 74 21.78 89.10 -63.25
C LEU A 74 21.23 90.48 -62.86
N GLU A 75 21.28 90.84 -61.58
CA GLU A 75 20.85 92.16 -61.09
C GLU A 75 21.70 93.29 -61.71
N ARG A 76 23.02 93.11 -61.86
CA ARG A 76 23.90 94.06 -62.56
C ARG A 76 23.65 94.10 -64.07
N LEU A 77 23.52 92.95 -64.74
CA LEU A 77 23.18 92.86 -66.17
C LEU A 77 21.88 93.61 -66.48
N PHE A 78 20.86 93.45 -65.63
CA PHE A 78 19.58 94.14 -65.75
C PHE A 78 19.77 95.67 -65.62
N ALA A 79 20.51 96.12 -64.60
CA ALA A 79 20.83 97.54 -64.43
C ALA A 79 21.66 98.14 -65.59
N GLN A 80 22.56 97.37 -66.20
CA GLN A 80 23.32 97.79 -67.37
C GLN A 80 22.45 97.85 -68.65
N THR A 81 21.57 96.86 -68.83
CA THR A 81 20.59 96.85 -69.93
C THR A 81 19.69 98.09 -69.85
N GLN A 82 19.15 98.39 -68.67
CA GLN A 82 18.32 99.57 -68.44
C GLN A 82 19.11 100.88 -68.71
N LYS A 83 20.38 100.96 -68.29
CA LYS A 83 21.25 102.11 -68.57
C LYS A 83 21.58 102.29 -70.06
N LEU A 84 21.57 101.22 -70.85
CA LEU A 84 21.73 101.27 -72.31
C LEU A 84 20.42 101.73 -72.98
N GLU A 85 19.28 101.22 -72.52
CA GLU A 85 17.93 101.61 -72.97
C GLU A 85 17.63 103.10 -72.70
N GLU A 86 18.00 103.62 -71.52
CA GLU A 86 17.93 105.04 -71.16
C GLU A 86 18.85 105.93 -72.04
N GLN A 87 19.94 105.37 -72.60
CA GLN A 87 20.82 106.09 -73.52
C GLN A 87 20.28 106.11 -74.95
N MET A 88 19.63 105.03 -75.42
CA MET A 88 19.05 104.99 -76.77
C MET A 88 17.72 105.75 -76.88
N SER A 89 16.98 105.88 -75.77
CA SER A 89 15.69 106.60 -75.73
C SER A 89 15.81 108.14 -75.67
N ARG A 90 16.98 108.71 -75.35
CA ARG A 90 17.20 110.17 -75.30
C ARG A 90 17.82 110.72 -76.57
N HIS A 91 16.99 111.20 -77.49
CA HIS A 91 17.45 111.93 -78.68
C HIS A 91 18.01 113.32 -78.34
N SER A 92 19.32 113.54 -78.54
CA SER A 92 19.90 114.85 -78.86
C SER A 92 21.37 114.72 -79.29
N HIS A 93 21.76 115.55 -80.27
CA HIS A 93 23.06 115.49 -80.95
C HIS A 93 24.26 115.78 -80.03
N ILE A 94 25.25 114.87 -80.02
CA ILE A 94 26.71 115.06 -79.84
C ILE A 94 27.40 113.70 -80.06
N PRO A 95 28.63 113.59 -80.61
CA PRO A 95 29.19 112.30 -81.04
C PRO A 95 29.47 111.36 -79.87
N LYS A 96 28.90 110.15 -79.90
CA LYS A 96 28.94 109.18 -78.78
C LYS A 96 29.31 107.74 -79.14
N ASP A 97 29.78 107.50 -80.36
CA ASP A 97 30.05 106.13 -80.87
C ASP A 97 31.04 105.35 -79.98
N ILE A 98 32.03 106.03 -79.37
CA ILE A 98 32.99 105.43 -78.43
C ILE A 98 32.32 105.06 -77.10
N GLN A 99 31.41 105.90 -76.57
CA GLN A 99 30.78 105.67 -75.27
C GLN A 99 29.67 104.60 -75.34
N LEU A 100 28.99 104.49 -76.48
CA LEU A 100 28.02 103.41 -76.71
C LEU A 100 28.73 102.05 -76.82
N GLY A 101 29.85 101.99 -77.56
CA GLY A 101 30.67 100.79 -77.69
C GLY A 101 31.16 100.23 -76.36
N PHE A 102 31.70 101.08 -75.47
CA PHE A 102 32.11 100.64 -74.13
C PHE A 102 30.94 100.12 -73.28
N ASN A 103 29.75 100.75 -73.32
CA ASN A 103 28.60 100.22 -72.58
C ASN A 103 28.11 98.87 -73.15
N LEU A 104 28.26 98.65 -74.46
CA LEU A 104 27.92 97.37 -75.11
C LEU A 104 28.93 96.26 -74.76
N GLU A 105 30.23 96.57 -74.74
CA GLU A 105 31.31 95.64 -74.37
C GLU A 105 31.25 95.22 -72.90
N ILE A 106 30.91 96.15 -71.99
CA ILE A 106 30.68 95.83 -70.58
C ILE A 106 29.42 94.96 -70.43
N LEU A 107 28.32 95.27 -71.15
CA LEU A 107 27.10 94.46 -71.12
C LEU A 107 27.34 93.03 -71.68
N GLU A 108 28.13 92.90 -72.74
CA GLU A 108 28.53 91.60 -73.30
C GLU A 108 29.41 90.82 -72.32
N SER A 109 30.30 91.50 -71.60
CA SER A 109 31.15 90.91 -70.56
C SER A 109 30.31 90.42 -69.36
N ASP A 110 29.35 91.23 -68.91
CA ASP A 110 28.39 90.85 -67.87
C ASP A 110 27.50 89.68 -68.33
N LEU A 111 27.06 89.64 -69.58
CA LEU A 111 26.29 88.52 -70.15
C LEU A 111 27.11 87.22 -70.15
N LYS A 112 28.38 87.28 -70.57
CA LYS A 112 29.30 86.13 -70.52
C LYS A 112 29.52 85.67 -69.07
N ALA A 113 29.70 86.59 -68.13
CA ALA A 113 29.86 86.27 -66.71
C ALA A 113 28.57 85.67 -66.09
N VAL A 114 27.39 86.19 -66.41
CA VAL A 114 26.08 85.62 -66.05
C VAL A 114 25.96 84.18 -66.57
N LEU A 115 26.26 83.94 -67.86
CA LEU A 115 26.15 82.62 -68.47
C LEU A 115 27.10 81.60 -67.85
N VAL A 116 28.35 82.00 -67.53
CA VAL A 116 29.30 81.13 -66.81
C VAL A 116 28.81 80.83 -65.39
N ALA A 117 28.31 81.83 -64.66
CA ALA A 117 27.80 81.64 -63.30
C ALA A 117 26.51 80.79 -63.27
N LEU A 118 25.63 80.92 -64.26
CA LEU A 118 24.43 80.09 -64.39
C LEU A 118 24.77 78.64 -64.76
N LYS A 119 25.66 78.41 -65.74
CA LYS A 119 26.14 77.05 -66.06
C LYS A 119 26.82 76.37 -64.88
N LYS A 120 27.61 77.11 -64.10
CA LYS A 120 28.19 76.59 -62.85
C LYS A 120 27.10 76.20 -61.84
N ARG A 121 26.11 77.07 -61.63
CA ARG A 121 24.98 76.80 -60.74
C ARG A 121 24.12 75.62 -61.22
N GLU A 122 23.96 75.43 -62.52
CA GLU A 122 23.29 74.27 -63.11
C GLU A 122 24.06 72.98 -62.80
N ALA A 123 25.39 72.98 -62.98
CA ALA A 123 26.24 71.85 -62.59
C ALA A 123 26.16 71.56 -61.07
N ASP A 124 26.27 72.59 -60.22
CA ASP A 124 26.13 72.47 -58.76
C ASP A 124 24.75 71.90 -58.36
N LEU A 125 23.67 72.27 -59.08
CA LEU A 125 22.32 71.73 -58.88
C LEU A 125 22.20 70.27 -59.32
N GLN A 126 22.78 69.90 -60.47
CA GLN A 126 22.83 68.51 -60.94
C GLN A 126 23.66 67.62 -59.99
N ASP A 127 24.74 68.14 -59.40
CA ASP A 127 25.49 67.43 -58.36
C ASP A 127 24.69 67.28 -57.05
N ALA A 128 23.94 68.32 -56.65
CA ALA A 128 23.03 68.23 -55.51
C ALA A 128 21.90 67.22 -55.76
N GLU A 129 21.33 67.16 -56.96
CA GLU A 129 20.32 66.17 -57.36
C GLU A 129 20.90 64.74 -57.34
N ARG A 130 22.08 64.52 -57.92
CA ARG A 130 22.81 63.24 -57.83
C ARG A 130 23.04 62.81 -56.38
N LEU A 131 23.41 63.74 -55.50
CA LEU A 131 23.61 63.46 -54.08
C LEU A 131 22.29 63.09 -53.37
N VAL A 132 21.21 63.83 -53.62
CA VAL A 132 19.87 63.55 -53.07
C VAL A 132 19.36 62.18 -53.54
N LEU A 133 19.57 61.81 -54.80
CA LEU A 133 19.22 60.48 -55.32
C LEU A 133 20.05 59.38 -54.64
N SER A 134 21.35 59.60 -54.44
CA SER A 134 22.22 58.67 -53.69
C SER A 134 21.76 58.48 -52.25
N ASP A 135 21.41 59.57 -51.56
CA ASP A 135 20.94 59.53 -50.18
C ASP A 135 19.53 58.95 -50.06
N HIS A 136 18.65 59.16 -51.05
CA HIS A 136 17.36 58.47 -51.13
C HIS A 136 17.53 56.95 -51.29
N GLY A 137 18.49 56.50 -52.13
CA GLY A 137 18.86 55.09 -52.24
C GLY A 137 19.34 54.49 -50.92
N LYS A 138 20.22 55.19 -50.19
CA LYS A 138 20.69 54.78 -48.84
C LYS A 138 19.54 54.73 -47.84
N LEU A 139 18.63 55.71 -47.86
CA LEU A 139 17.48 55.78 -46.98
C LEU A 139 16.50 54.62 -47.21
N ASN A 140 16.22 54.29 -48.48
CA ASN A 140 15.38 53.15 -48.82
C ASN A 140 16.02 51.83 -48.37
N HIS A 141 17.32 51.65 -48.58
CA HIS A 141 18.04 50.47 -48.10
C HIS A 141 18.01 50.35 -46.56
N ALA A 142 18.23 51.45 -45.84
CA ALA A 142 18.13 51.48 -44.37
C ALA A 142 16.69 51.18 -43.88
N LYS A 143 15.67 51.62 -44.61
CA LYS A 143 14.26 51.32 -44.33
C LYS A 143 13.95 49.83 -44.52
N GLU A 144 14.41 49.22 -45.60
CA GLU A 144 14.27 47.77 -45.86
C GLU A 144 15.00 46.93 -44.80
N GLU A 145 16.19 47.38 -44.36
CA GLU A 145 16.94 46.72 -43.30
C GLU A 145 16.23 46.84 -41.94
N LEU A 146 15.63 47.99 -41.64
CA LEU A 146 14.79 48.17 -40.45
C LEU A 146 13.56 47.26 -40.48
N GLU A 147 12.84 47.21 -41.61
CA GLU A 147 11.66 46.36 -41.77
C GLU A 147 12.01 44.86 -41.64
N ARG A 148 13.21 44.46 -42.09
CA ARG A 148 13.73 43.10 -41.87
C ARG A 148 13.98 42.83 -40.38
N ARG A 149 14.64 43.76 -39.67
CA ARG A 149 14.85 43.65 -38.22
C ARG A 149 13.54 43.61 -37.45
N ASP A 150 12.54 44.40 -37.82
CA ASP A 150 11.22 44.39 -37.17
C ASP A 150 10.51 43.05 -37.34
N LYS A 151 10.62 42.41 -38.52
CA LYS A 151 10.12 41.04 -38.76
C LYS A 151 10.87 40.00 -37.92
N GLU A 152 12.20 40.10 -37.82
CA GLU A 152 13.02 39.23 -36.97
C GLU A 152 12.68 39.40 -35.47
N ILE A 153 12.47 40.63 -35.02
CA ILE A 153 12.04 40.97 -33.65
C ILE A 153 10.64 40.40 -33.38
N ALA A 154 9.68 40.55 -34.29
CA ALA A 154 8.33 39.98 -34.14
C ALA A 154 8.37 38.45 -34.00
N ILE A 155 9.19 37.76 -34.82
CA ILE A 155 9.41 36.31 -34.71
C ILE A 155 10.07 35.95 -33.38
N ALA A 156 11.06 36.71 -32.92
CA ALA A 156 11.72 36.49 -31.64
C ALA A 156 10.78 36.69 -30.45
N CYS A 157 9.93 37.72 -30.47
CA CYS A 157 8.91 37.98 -29.46
C CYS A 157 7.87 36.84 -29.39
N SER A 158 7.35 36.38 -30.54
CA SER A 158 6.42 35.25 -30.58
C SER A 158 7.05 33.95 -30.04
N ARG A 159 8.33 33.69 -30.33
CA ARG A 159 9.08 32.57 -29.73
C ARG A 159 9.26 32.74 -28.22
N HIS A 160 9.52 33.95 -27.74
CA HIS A 160 9.67 34.24 -26.31
C HIS A 160 8.37 34.02 -25.55
N GLU A 161 7.26 34.54 -26.05
CA GLU A 161 5.91 34.34 -25.48
C GLU A 161 5.54 32.85 -25.40
N LYS A 162 5.81 32.08 -26.47
CA LYS A 162 5.59 30.63 -26.45
C LYS A 162 6.43 29.90 -25.39
N LEU A 163 7.68 30.32 -25.19
CA LEU A 163 8.56 29.76 -24.14
C LEU A 163 8.11 30.18 -22.74
N GLU A 164 7.62 31.42 -22.56
CA GLU A 164 7.08 31.90 -21.29
C GLU A 164 5.81 31.13 -20.89
N GLU A 165 4.89 30.88 -21.84
CA GLU A 165 3.69 30.07 -21.56
C GLU A 165 4.04 28.61 -21.26
N GLN A 166 5.02 28.02 -21.96
CA GLN A 166 5.55 26.69 -21.63
C GLN A 166 6.18 26.64 -20.23
N LEU A 167 6.94 27.67 -19.84
CA LEU A 167 7.49 27.81 -18.50
C LEU A 167 6.39 27.96 -17.44
N ARG A 168 5.34 28.74 -17.73
CA ARG A 168 4.17 28.93 -16.86
C ARG A 168 3.42 27.61 -16.65
N GLN A 169 3.20 26.85 -17.71
CA GLN A 169 2.57 25.53 -17.65
C GLN A 169 3.43 24.51 -16.90
N ALA A 170 4.75 24.51 -17.10
CA ALA A 170 5.68 23.65 -16.37
C ALA A 170 5.70 23.99 -14.87
N ASN A 171 5.75 25.28 -14.51
CA ASN A 171 5.66 25.73 -13.13
C ASN A 171 4.33 25.33 -12.47
N PHE A 172 3.21 25.39 -13.19
CA PHE A 172 1.91 24.93 -12.68
C PHE A 172 1.93 23.41 -12.39
N LYS A 173 2.50 22.60 -13.29
CA LYS A 173 2.68 21.15 -13.10
C LYS A 173 3.61 20.82 -11.93
N LEU A 174 4.70 21.57 -11.74
CA LEU A 174 5.60 21.40 -10.60
C LEU A 174 4.92 21.79 -9.28
N LEU A 175 4.11 22.85 -9.27
CA LEU A 175 3.33 23.25 -8.08
C LEU A 175 2.23 22.24 -7.71
N SER A 176 1.56 21.62 -8.69
CA SER A 176 0.59 20.55 -8.40
C SER A 176 1.30 19.27 -7.92
N GLN A 177 2.44 18.90 -8.51
CA GLN A 177 3.27 17.80 -8.01
C GLN A 177 3.77 18.04 -6.58
N ALA A 178 4.23 19.25 -6.25
CA ALA A 178 4.69 19.60 -4.91
C ALA A 178 3.56 19.45 -3.87
N ARG A 179 2.33 19.90 -4.17
CA ARG A 179 1.16 19.69 -3.31
C ARG A 179 0.85 18.21 -3.11
N ASN A 180 0.83 17.41 -4.20
CA ASN A 180 0.60 15.98 -4.10
C ASN A 180 1.65 15.28 -3.21
N VAL A 181 2.91 15.72 -3.25
CA VAL A 181 3.99 15.21 -2.37
C VAL A 181 3.77 15.62 -0.91
N GLU A 182 3.31 16.85 -0.64
CA GLU A 182 2.95 17.31 0.71
C GLU A 182 1.78 16.50 1.30
N ASP A 183 0.73 16.25 0.49
CA ASP A 183 -0.43 15.44 0.88
C ASP A 183 -0.03 13.98 1.16
N LEU A 184 0.81 13.37 0.30
CA LEU A 184 1.34 12.03 0.54
C LEU A 184 2.19 11.97 1.81
N LYS A 185 2.99 13.00 2.10
CA LYS A 185 3.78 13.12 3.34
C LYS A 185 2.92 13.35 4.59
N LEU A 186 1.72 13.89 4.44
CA LEU A 186 0.73 13.97 5.53
C LEU A 186 0.12 12.58 5.80
N ARG A 187 -0.38 11.91 4.75
CA ARG A 187 -0.91 10.54 4.86
C ARG A 187 0.11 9.54 5.39
N LEU A 188 1.39 9.66 5.02
CA LEU A 188 2.46 8.82 5.57
C LEU A 188 2.56 8.96 7.09
N ARG A 189 2.56 10.20 7.61
CA ARG A 189 2.64 10.46 9.05
C ARG A 189 1.39 9.98 9.81
N GLU A 190 0.22 10.03 9.18
CA GLU A 190 -1.01 9.44 9.75
C GLU A 190 -0.88 7.92 9.86
N ARG A 191 -0.41 7.24 8.80
CA ARG A 191 -0.14 5.79 8.83
C ARG A 191 0.94 5.41 9.84
N ASP A 192 2.03 6.19 9.93
CA ASP A 192 3.10 5.96 10.93
C ASP A 192 2.55 6.07 12.36
N GLN A 193 1.66 7.04 12.62
CA GLN A 193 1.01 7.22 13.92
C GLN A 193 0.04 6.07 14.23
N GLU A 194 -0.74 5.60 13.25
CA GLU A 194 -1.62 4.43 13.39
C GLU A 194 -0.83 3.13 13.62
N ILE A 195 0.31 2.94 12.94
CA ILE A 195 1.21 1.82 13.16
C ILE A 195 1.80 1.88 14.57
N ALA A 196 2.16 3.06 15.06
CA ALA A 196 2.65 3.24 16.44
C ALA A 196 1.57 2.92 17.48
N THR A 197 0.31 3.34 17.28
CA THR A 197 -0.79 2.98 18.19
C THR A 197 -1.13 1.50 18.12
N ALA A 198 -1.16 0.90 16.92
CA ALA A 198 -1.39 -0.54 16.74
C ALA A 198 -0.31 -1.39 17.43
N LYS A 199 0.97 -1.00 17.33
CA LYS A 199 2.08 -1.66 18.05
C LYS A 199 1.94 -1.55 19.57
N ALA A 200 1.54 -0.39 20.09
CA ALA A 200 1.31 -0.20 21.52
C ALA A 200 0.14 -1.08 22.02
N THR A 201 -0.97 -1.14 21.27
CA THR A 201 -2.11 -2.02 21.59
C THR A 201 -1.73 -3.50 21.50
N LEU A 202 -0.91 -3.89 20.52
CA LEU A 202 -0.44 -5.28 20.38
C LEU A 202 0.46 -5.69 21.54
N SER A 203 1.42 -4.84 21.94
CA SER A 203 2.25 -5.06 23.14
C SER A 203 1.41 -5.21 24.40
N LEU A 204 0.36 -4.39 24.58
CA LEU A 204 -0.57 -4.54 25.70
C LEU A 204 -1.30 -5.89 25.68
N LYS A 205 -1.65 -6.40 24.49
CA LYS A 205 -2.28 -7.73 24.35
C LYS A 205 -1.30 -8.89 24.53
N GLU A 206 -0.03 -8.72 24.19
CA GLU A 206 1.03 -9.67 24.52
C GLU A 206 1.21 -9.76 26.05
N ASP A 207 1.28 -8.63 26.75
CA ASP A 207 1.34 -8.57 28.22
C ASP A 207 0.12 -9.23 28.88
N GLU A 208 -1.10 -8.98 28.37
CA GLU A 208 -2.32 -9.65 28.83
C GLU A 208 -2.31 -11.17 28.60
N LEU A 209 -1.81 -11.63 27.44
CA LEU A 209 -1.69 -13.05 27.11
C LEU A 209 -0.67 -13.76 27.99
N ASP A 210 0.47 -13.15 28.27
CA ASP A 210 1.49 -13.71 29.17
C ASP A 210 0.98 -13.74 30.62
N LYS A 211 0.23 -12.73 31.07
CA LYS A 211 -0.49 -12.77 32.35
C LYS A 211 -1.47 -13.94 32.40
N MET A 212 -2.32 -14.11 31.40
CA MET A 212 -3.25 -15.26 31.34
C MET A 212 -2.53 -16.61 31.27
N ARG A 213 -1.37 -16.70 30.61
CA ARG A 213 -0.53 -17.91 30.58
C ARG A 213 0.00 -18.25 31.98
N THR A 214 0.49 -17.27 32.74
CA THR A 214 0.94 -17.50 34.13
C THR A 214 -0.22 -17.87 35.07
N GLU A 215 -1.38 -17.23 34.94
CA GLU A 215 -2.58 -17.59 35.70
C GLU A 215 -3.06 -19.02 35.39
N LEU A 216 -2.96 -19.46 34.13
CA LEU A 216 -3.30 -20.83 33.72
C LEU A 216 -2.33 -21.85 34.32
N VAL A 217 -1.01 -21.60 34.28
CA VAL A 217 0.00 -22.47 34.91
C VAL A 217 -0.28 -22.63 36.40
N ASN A 218 -0.51 -21.52 37.12
CA ASN A 218 -0.84 -21.55 38.55
C ASN A 218 -2.10 -22.39 38.83
N LYS A 219 -3.16 -22.25 38.01
CA LYS A 219 -4.38 -23.07 38.14
C LYS A 219 -4.14 -24.55 37.83
N CYS A 220 -3.25 -24.87 36.89
CA CYS A 220 -2.84 -26.26 36.64
C CYS A 220 -2.08 -26.86 37.83
N GLU A 221 -1.20 -26.08 38.49
CA GLU A 221 -0.53 -26.52 39.72
C GLU A 221 -1.49 -26.69 40.90
N GLU A 222 -2.44 -25.78 41.07
CA GLU A 222 -3.52 -25.91 42.06
C GLU A 222 -4.36 -27.17 41.80
N ALA A 223 -4.78 -27.40 40.56
CA ALA A 223 -5.52 -28.59 40.16
C ALA A 223 -4.70 -29.87 40.46
N ALA A 224 -3.41 -29.91 40.14
CA ALA A 224 -2.53 -31.04 40.43
C ALA A 224 -2.40 -31.31 41.95
N LYS A 225 -2.32 -30.26 42.78
CA LYS A 225 -2.35 -30.40 44.25
C LYS A 225 -3.68 -30.99 44.73
N THR A 226 -4.81 -30.53 44.20
CA THR A 226 -6.13 -31.09 44.57
C THR A 226 -6.32 -32.53 44.11
N ASP A 227 -5.82 -32.92 42.93
CA ASP A 227 -5.84 -34.30 42.44
C ASP A 227 -4.99 -35.23 43.32
N TYR A 228 -3.80 -34.76 43.75
CA TYR A 228 -2.97 -35.49 44.72
C TYR A 228 -3.68 -35.66 46.07
N GLU A 229 -4.27 -34.59 46.63
CA GLU A 229 -5.07 -34.70 47.86
C GLU A 229 -6.25 -35.67 47.74
N LEU A 230 -6.94 -35.67 46.59
CA LEU A 230 -8.05 -36.57 46.33
C LEU A 230 -7.58 -38.03 46.22
N LYS A 231 -6.42 -38.29 45.62
CA LYS A 231 -5.80 -39.62 45.58
C LYS A 231 -5.42 -40.12 46.97
N CYS A 232 -4.82 -39.28 47.81
CA CYS A 232 -4.53 -39.65 49.21
C CYS A 232 -5.82 -39.92 50.02
N LYS A 233 -6.88 -39.12 49.81
CA LYS A 233 -8.19 -39.35 50.45
C LYS A 233 -8.85 -40.65 49.95
N ALA A 234 -8.69 -41.00 48.67
CA ALA A 234 -9.18 -42.26 48.12
C ALA A 234 -8.43 -43.47 48.73
N GLN A 235 -7.09 -43.42 48.80
CA GLN A 235 -6.29 -44.45 49.45
C GLN A 235 -6.70 -44.67 50.93
N LEU A 236 -6.92 -43.59 51.68
CA LEU A 236 -7.40 -43.68 53.06
C LEU A 236 -8.81 -44.30 53.15
N LEU A 237 -9.69 -44.05 52.17
CA LEU A 237 -11.01 -44.69 52.11
C LEU A 237 -10.91 -46.18 51.76
N ASP A 238 -9.96 -46.58 50.92
CA ASP A 238 -9.68 -47.99 50.63
C ASP A 238 -9.15 -48.73 51.87
N GLU A 239 -8.23 -48.11 52.63
CA GLU A 239 -7.76 -48.63 53.93
C GLU A 239 -8.91 -48.78 54.95
N ILE A 240 -9.78 -47.76 55.06
CA ILE A 240 -10.97 -47.83 55.92
C ILE A 240 -11.91 -48.95 55.46
N SER A 241 -12.11 -49.12 54.15
CA SER A 241 -12.92 -50.19 53.57
C SER A 241 -12.35 -51.58 53.93
N GLU A 242 -11.03 -51.77 53.85
CA GLU A 242 -10.40 -53.01 54.32
C GLU A 242 -10.62 -53.26 55.82
N VAL A 243 -10.52 -52.23 56.66
CA VAL A 243 -10.75 -52.35 58.11
C VAL A 243 -12.21 -52.72 58.40
N VAL A 244 -13.17 -52.09 57.71
CA VAL A 244 -14.60 -52.43 57.82
C VAL A 244 -14.86 -53.87 57.39
N ASN A 245 -14.28 -54.33 56.28
CA ASN A 245 -14.39 -55.72 55.83
C ASN A 245 -13.80 -56.71 56.86
N LYS A 246 -12.66 -56.38 57.48
CA LYS A 246 -12.06 -57.19 58.57
C LYS A 246 -12.99 -57.26 59.79
N GLN A 247 -13.58 -56.13 60.19
CA GLN A 247 -14.55 -56.06 61.30
C GLN A 247 -15.85 -56.82 60.98
N GLU A 248 -16.34 -56.79 59.74
CA GLU A 248 -17.53 -57.55 59.32
C GLU A 248 -17.28 -59.06 59.44
N ILE A 249 -16.10 -59.54 59.02
CA ILE A 249 -15.69 -60.95 59.17
C ILE A 249 -15.60 -61.34 60.66
N GLU A 250 -15.01 -60.49 61.51
CA GLU A 250 -14.92 -60.74 62.96
C GLU A 250 -16.30 -60.79 63.61
N ILE A 251 -17.17 -59.83 63.31
CA ILE A 251 -18.56 -59.78 63.77
C ILE A 251 -19.33 -61.03 63.31
N HIS A 252 -19.13 -61.49 62.08
CA HIS A 252 -19.75 -62.73 61.59
C HIS A 252 -19.25 -63.96 62.37
N GLY A 253 -17.95 -64.02 62.68
CA GLY A 253 -17.35 -65.04 63.54
C GLY A 253 -17.91 -65.05 64.95
N LEU A 254 -18.02 -63.88 65.60
CA LEU A 254 -18.62 -63.73 66.92
C LEU A 254 -20.09 -64.17 66.94
N HIS A 255 -20.89 -63.77 65.95
CA HIS A 255 -22.27 -64.24 65.81
C HIS A 255 -22.37 -65.76 65.66
N LYS A 256 -21.41 -66.42 64.98
CA LYS A 256 -21.36 -67.88 64.87
C LYS A 256 -21.05 -68.53 66.23
N ALA A 257 -20.06 -68.02 66.95
CA ALA A 257 -19.69 -68.51 68.28
C ALA A 257 -20.82 -68.32 69.32
N ILE A 258 -21.58 -67.22 69.22
CA ILE A 258 -22.78 -66.99 70.05
C ILE A 258 -23.83 -68.07 69.78
N ARG A 259 -24.18 -68.35 68.51
CA ARG A 259 -25.14 -69.42 68.15
C ARG A 259 -24.69 -70.79 68.66
N GLU A 260 -23.42 -71.16 68.47
CA GLU A 260 -22.87 -72.43 68.97
C GLU A 260 -22.96 -72.53 70.50
N LYS A 261 -22.77 -71.41 71.22
CA LYS A 261 -22.93 -71.36 72.68
C LYS A 261 -24.40 -71.45 73.12
N GLU A 262 -25.32 -70.81 72.41
CA GLU A 262 -26.76 -70.91 72.65
C GLU A 262 -27.26 -72.35 72.47
N GLU A 263 -26.82 -73.04 71.41
CA GLU A 263 -27.11 -74.46 71.18
C GLU A 263 -26.59 -75.37 72.31
N LEU A 264 -25.36 -75.12 72.79
CA LEU A 264 -24.80 -75.82 73.95
C LEU A 264 -25.56 -75.54 75.25
N GLU A 265 -26.03 -74.31 75.48
CA GLU A 265 -26.82 -73.96 76.66
C GLU A 265 -28.20 -74.63 76.63
N VAL A 266 -28.85 -74.70 75.47
CA VAL A 266 -30.08 -75.50 75.27
C VAL A 266 -29.83 -76.98 75.60
N PHE A 267 -28.72 -77.56 75.14
CA PHE A 267 -28.36 -78.95 75.43
C PHE A 267 -28.08 -79.20 76.93
N VAL A 268 -27.38 -78.27 77.61
CA VAL A 268 -27.15 -78.34 79.06
C VAL A 268 -28.46 -78.26 79.85
N ASN A 269 -29.37 -77.37 79.45
CA ASN A 269 -30.67 -77.22 80.11
C ASN A 269 -31.58 -78.44 79.86
N LEU A 270 -31.51 -79.07 78.68
CA LEU A 270 -32.17 -80.34 78.40
C LEU A 270 -31.66 -81.47 79.31
N ARG A 271 -30.34 -81.58 79.50
CA ARG A 271 -29.74 -82.56 80.43
C ARG A 271 -30.19 -82.34 81.87
N LYS A 272 -30.18 -81.11 82.37
CA LYS A 272 -30.67 -80.77 83.73
C LYS A 272 -32.14 -81.18 83.93
N LEU A 273 -32.99 -80.95 82.93
CA LEU A 273 -34.39 -81.36 82.96
C LEU A 273 -34.53 -82.89 83.03
N GLU A 274 -33.64 -83.63 82.36
CA GLU A 274 -33.61 -85.09 82.39
C GLU A 274 -33.07 -85.63 83.73
N GLU A 275 -32.06 -84.99 84.32
CA GLU A 275 -31.57 -85.28 85.68
C GLU A 275 -32.65 -85.04 86.75
N GLU A 276 -33.39 -83.93 86.69
CA GLU A 276 -34.51 -83.69 87.61
C GLU A 276 -35.67 -84.68 87.39
N LYS A 277 -35.97 -85.10 86.14
CA LYS A 277 -36.91 -86.20 85.89
C LYS A 277 -36.46 -87.52 86.54
N LEU A 278 -35.18 -87.87 86.44
CA LEU A 278 -34.61 -89.06 87.08
C LEU A 278 -34.64 -88.98 88.61
N LYS A 279 -34.43 -87.78 89.17
CA LYS A 279 -34.52 -87.52 90.62
C LYS A 279 -35.96 -87.62 91.13
N VAL A 280 -36.94 -87.10 90.38
CA VAL A 280 -38.37 -87.29 90.67
C VAL A 280 -38.75 -88.77 90.59
N ALA A 281 -38.28 -89.51 89.59
CA ALA A 281 -38.49 -90.95 89.47
C ALA A 281 -37.87 -91.72 90.67
N ARG A 282 -36.67 -91.37 91.10
CA ARG A 282 -36.02 -91.92 92.31
C ARG A 282 -36.84 -91.64 93.57
N GLY A 283 -37.25 -90.39 93.80
CA GLY A 283 -38.05 -90.02 94.96
C GLY A 283 -39.43 -90.70 94.99
N ASN A 284 -40.01 -91.01 93.83
CA ASN A 284 -41.24 -91.80 93.75
C ASN A 284 -41.02 -93.28 94.15
N LEU A 285 -39.90 -93.89 93.76
CA LEU A 285 -39.54 -95.26 94.19
C LEU A 285 -39.19 -95.33 95.68
N GLU A 286 -38.48 -94.33 96.21
CA GLU A 286 -38.21 -94.20 97.66
C GLU A 286 -39.52 -94.07 98.44
N ARG A 287 -40.47 -93.27 97.96
CA ARG A 287 -41.79 -93.12 98.58
C ARG A 287 -42.58 -94.42 98.60
N GLN A 288 -42.68 -95.12 97.46
CA GLN A 288 -43.34 -96.45 97.39
C GLN A 288 -42.69 -97.46 98.34
N THR A 289 -41.36 -97.41 98.48
CA THR A 289 -40.62 -98.26 99.43
C THR A 289 -40.99 -97.93 100.89
N MET A 290 -41.07 -96.65 101.23
CA MET A 290 -41.42 -96.19 102.58
C MET A 290 -42.89 -96.46 102.93
N GLU A 291 -43.81 -96.25 101.99
CA GLU A 291 -45.25 -96.55 102.13
C GLU A 291 -45.47 -98.06 102.38
N TRP A 292 -44.70 -98.93 101.72
CA TRP A 292 -44.72 -100.37 101.97
C TRP A 292 -44.26 -100.75 103.38
N PHE A 293 -43.21 -100.10 103.91
CA PHE A 293 -42.78 -100.30 105.30
C PHE A 293 -43.81 -99.80 106.32
N VAL A 294 -44.46 -98.65 106.07
CA VAL A 294 -45.51 -98.14 106.97
C VAL A 294 -46.71 -99.10 107.02
N ALA A 295 -47.17 -99.61 105.88
CA ALA A 295 -48.25 -100.60 105.82
C ALA A 295 -47.89 -101.91 106.55
N GLN A 296 -46.61 -102.29 106.59
CA GLN A 296 -46.11 -103.44 107.35
C GLN A 296 -46.11 -103.20 108.87
N GLU A 297 -45.88 -101.95 109.30
CA GLU A 297 -45.86 -101.54 110.72
C GLU A 297 -47.28 -101.37 111.28
N GLU A 298 -48.21 -100.82 110.50
CA GLU A 298 -49.62 -100.64 110.88
C GLU A 298 -50.33 -101.99 111.08
N LEU A 299 -50.01 -103.00 110.26
CA LEU A 299 -50.49 -104.38 110.44
C LEU A 299 -50.05 -105.03 111.77
N LYS A 300 -48.96 -104.56 112.39
CA LYS A 300 -48.55 -105.00 113.74
C LYS A 300 -49.28 -104.24 114.84
N LYS A 301 -49.49 -102.93 114.69
CA LYS A 301 -50.10 -102.08 115.75
C LYS A 301 -51.60 -102.28 115.89
N LEU A 302 -52.33 -102.61 114.82
CA LEU A 302 -53.75 -102.97 114.90
C LEU A 302 -54.03 -104.27 115.69
N ALA A 303 -53.00 -105.03 116.09
CA ALA A 303 -53.15 -106.24 116.91
C ALA A 303 -53.15 -105.96 118.44
N GLU A 304 -52.70 -104.79 118.91
CA GLU A 304 -52.38 -104.58 120.34
C GLU A 304 -53.22 -103.51 121.08
N GLU A 305 -53.91 -102.60 120.38
CA GLU A 305 -54.61 -101.46 121.02
C GLU A 305 -56.16 -101.57 121.06
N VAL A 306 -56.67 -102.64 121.69
CA VAL A 306 -58.07 -102.71 122.17
C VAL A 306 -58.10 -102.91 123.70
N SER A 307 -57.87 -101.83 124.48
CA SER A 307 -58.15 -101.82 125.94
C SER A 307 -58.14 -100.42 126.60
N ARG A 308 -59.33 -99.89 126.93
CA ARG A 308 -59.65 -98.87 127.98
C ARG A 308 -59.10 -97.43 127.84
N ASP A 309 -59.67 -96.41 128.51
CA ASP A 309 -61.06 -96.06 128.90
C ASP A 309 -61.11 -94.56 129.34
N LYS A 310 -62.29 -94.02 129.62
CA LYS A 310 -62.67 -92.62 129.95
C LYS A 310 -62.22 -92.10 131.33
N GLY A 311 -62.37 -90.79 131.57
CA GLY A 311 -62.92 -90.31 132.87
C GLY A 311 -62.61 -88.88 133.35
N GLU A 312 -63.60 -87.99 133.25
CA GLU A 312 -63.73 -86.59 133.73
C GLU A 312 -63.29 -86.22 135.17
N THR A 313 -63.19 -84.91 135.49
CA THR A 313 -64.06 -84.22 136.48
C THR A 313 -63.91 -82.67 136.52
N ASN A 314 -64.94 -81.99 137.04
CA ASN A 314 -65.15 -80.51 137.04
C ASN A 314 -64.80 -79.82 138.37
N GLY A 315 -64.58 -78.48 138.35
CA GLY A 315 -64.50 -77.70 139.61
C GLY A 315 -64.31 -76.17 139.58
N THR A 316 -64.00 -75.53 138.45
CA THR A 316 -63.57 -74.10 138.41
C THR A 316 -64.40 -73.18 137.50
N LEU A 317 -65.56 -73.64 137.03
CA LEU A 317 -66.27 -73.10 135.85
C LEU A 317 -66.85 -71.67 135.96
N GLU A 318 -67.02 -71.10 137.15
CA GLU A 318 -67.76 -69.82 137.31
C GLU A 318 -66.89 -68.57 137.18
N ASP A 319 -65.65 -68.56 137.71
CA ASP A 319 -64.72 -67.44 137.48
C ASP A 319 -64.12 -67.50 136.06
N PHE A 320 -63.94 -68.71 135.51
CA PHE A 320 -63.72 -68.88 134.08
C PHE A 320 -64.84 -68.25 133.24
N ARG A 321 -66.10 -68.23 133.69
CA ARG A 321 -67.21 -67.60 132.95
C ARG A 321 -67.07 -66.08 132.88
N ARG A 322 -66.58 -65.44 133.95
CA ARG A 322 -66.33 -63.99 134.00
C ARG A 322 -65.09 -63.59 133.20
N VAL A 323 -63.97 -64.30 133.39
CA VAL A 323 -62.74 -64.07 132.60
C VAL A 323 -63.00 -64.29 131.11
N LYS A 324 -63.73 -65.35 130.73
CA LYS A 324 -64.10 -65.65 129.33
C LYS A 324 -64.94 -64.55 128.67
N LYS A 325 -65.72 -63.77 129.43
CA LYS A 325 -66.48 -62.62 128.90
C LYS A 325 -65.57 -61.43 128.60
N LEU A 326 -64.75 -61.00 129.57
CA LEU A 326 -63.75 -59.94 129.38
C LEU A 326 -62.74 -60.28 128.28
N LEU A 327 -62.31 -61.54 128.21
CA LEU A 327 -61.41 -62.03 127.16
C LEU A 327 -62.08 -62.04 125.77
N ALA A 328 -63.41 -62.19 125.69
CA ALA A 328 -64.16 -62.08 124.45
C ALA A 328 -64.32 -60.61 124.00
N GLU A 329 -64.55 -59.70 124.94
CA GLU A 329 -64.64 -58.26 124.69
C GLU A 329 -63.28 -57.70 124.20
N ILE A 330 -62.17 -57.98 124.90
CA ILE A 330 -60.81 -57.59 124.46
C ILE A 330 -60.43 -58.23 123.12
N ARG A 331 -60.83 -59.49 122.86
CA ARG A 331 -60.62 -60.12 121.55
C ARG A 331 -61.45 -59.46 120.45
N ALA A 332 -62.67 -59.01 120.73
CA ALA A 332 -63.49 -58.29 119.77
C ALA A 332 -62.89 -56.91 119.44
N GLU A 333 -62.37 -56.19 120.42
CA GLU A 333 -61.65 -54.92 120.21
C GLU A 333 -60.30 -55.11 119.50
N LEU A 334 -59.55 -56.16 119.83
CA LEU A 334 -58.30 -56.48 119.13
C LEU A 334 -58.56 -56.88 117.67
N LEU A 335 -59.61 -57.67 117.41
CA LEU A 335 -60.03 -58.03 116.05
C LEU A 335 -60.61 -56.83 115.29
N SER A 336 -61.30 -55.89 115.95
CA SER A 336 -61.77 -54.66 115.29
C SER A 336 -60.61 -53.72 114.96
N SER A 337 -59.64 -53.57 115.88
CA SER A 337 -58.39 -52.83 115.66
C SER A 337 -57.53 -53.46 114.57
N GLN A 338 -57.38 -54.78 114.56
CA GLN A 338 -56.70 -55.51 113.48
C GLN A 338 -57.41 -55.31 112.13
N LYS A 339 -58.76 -55.37 112.11
CA LYS A 339 -59.54 -55.13 110.89
C LYS A 339 -59.45 -53.68 110.41
N ALA A 340 -59.40 -52.71 111.32
CA ALA A 340 -59.17 -51.30 111.01
C ALA A 340 -57.76 -51.07 110.46
N LEU A 341 -56.73 -51.70 111.06
CA LEU A 341 -55.34 -51.61 110.60
C LEU A 341 -55.15 -52.29 109.23
N VAL A 342 -55.79 -53.45 108.98
CA VAL A 342 -55.83 -54.07 107.64
C VAL A 342 -56.55 -53.17 106.63
N SER A 343 -57.65 -52.50 107.03
CA SER A 343 -58.33 -51.52 106.17
C SER A 343 -57.45 -50.30 105.87
N SER A 344 -56.66 -49.83 106.84
CA SER A 344 -55.74 -48.71 106.68
C SER A 344 -54.54 -49.07 105.79
N ILE A 345 -53.98 -50.27 105.93
CA ILE A 345 -52.95 -50.80 105.02
C ILE A 345 -53.52 -50.97 103.60
N GLY A 346 -54.78 -51.42 103.48
CA GLY A 346 -55.48 -51.48 102.20
C GLY A 346 -55.59 -50.10 101.52
N GLN A 347 -56.03 -49.08 102.25
CA GLN A 347 -56.12 -47.71 101.75
C GLN A 347 -54.74 -47.12 101.39
N MET A 348 -53.71 -47.35 102.21
CA MET A 348 -52.33 -46.93 101.89
C MET A 348 -51.84 -47.57 100.59
N LYS A 349 -52.09 -48.87 100.40
CA LYS A 349 -51.70 -49.60 99.19
C LYS A 349 -52.46 -49.14 97.94
N GLU A 350 -53.71 -48.72 98.10
CA GLU A 350 -54.52 -48.14 97.03
C GLU A 350 -54.00 -46.74 96.64
N GLN A 351 -53.56 -45.93 97.61
CA GLN A 351 -52.85 -44.66 97.36
C GLN A 351 -51.48 -44.87 96.70
N GLU A 352 -50.70 -45.87 97.14
CA GLU A 352 -49.42 -46.24 96.54
C GLU A 352 -49.60 -46.59 95.05
N GLN A 353 -50.60 -47.41 94.71
CA GLN A 353 -50.96 -47.72 93.32
C GLN A 353 -51.44 -46.48 92.52
N GLN A 354 -52.04 -45.49 93.18
CA GLN A 354 -52.44 -44.24 92.54
C GLN A 354 -51.22 -43.36 92.22
N PHE A 355 -50.25 -43.25 93.14
CA PHE A 355 -48.99 -42.56 92.89
C PHE A 355 -48.14 -43.26 91.83
N GLU A 356 -48.09 -44.59 91.83
CA GLU A 356 -47.35 -45.36 90.83
C GLU A 356 -47.91 -45.15 89.41
N LYS A 357 -49.25 -45.11 89.26
CA LYS A 357 -49.91 -44.70 88.00
C LYS A 357 -49.54 -43.28 87.58
N GLN A 358 -49.54 -42.32 88.49
CA GLN A 358 -49.13 -40.94 88.20
C GLN A 358 -47.66 -40.84 87.79
N LEU A 359 -46.77 -41.62 88.40
CA LEU A 359 -45.36 -41.69 88.01
C LEU A 359 -45.18 -42.27 86.61
N THR A 360 -45.93 -43.32 86.25
CA THR A 360 -45.90 -43.86 84.87
C THR A 360 -46.44 -42.87 83.85
N GLU A 361 -47.53 -42.15 84.17
CA GLU A 361 -48.09 -41.12 83.29
C GLU A 361 -47.11 -39.95 83.09
N ILE A 362 -46.43 -39.49 84.15
CA ILE A 362 -45.41 -38.44 84.07
C ILE A 362 -44.22 -38.88 83.22
N ASP A 363 -43.78 -40.14 83.32
CA ASP A 363 -42.68 -40.65 82.50
C ASP A 363 -43.07 -40.81 81.01
N GLU A 364 -44.31 -41.21 80.72
CA GLU A 364 -44.84 -41.23 79.35
C GLU A 364 -45.03 -39.82 78.77
N GLN A 365 -45.51 -38.86 79.57
CA GLN A 365 -45.55 -37.44 79.18
C GLN A 365 -44.13 -36.92 78.92
N LYS A 366 -43.14 -37.24 79.76
CA LYS A 366 -41.74 -36.87 79.55
C LYS A 366 -41.15 -37.47 78.28
N LYS A 367 -41.44 -38.75 77.98
CA LYS A 367 -41.06 -39.43 76.73
C LYS A 367 -41.68 -38.73 75.51
N SER A 368 -42.96 -38.34 75.57
CA SER A 368 -43.61 -37.62 74.47
C SER A 368 -43.04 -36.20 74.28
N VAL A 369 -42.78 -35.46 75.35
CA VAL A 369 -42.11 -34.15 75.27
C VAL A 369 -40.70 -34.28 74.68
N MET A 370 -39.95 -35.33 75.02
CA MET A 370 -38.65 -35.61 74.42
C MET A 370 -38.74 -35.94 72.92
N SER A 371 -39.74 -36.70 72.47
CA SER A 371 -39.92 -36.99 71.05
C SER A 371 -40.35 -35.75 70.27
N TYR A 372 -41.28 -34.95 70.80
CA TYR A 372 -41.65 -33.64 70.22
C TYR A 372 -40.46 -32.68 70.13
N MET A 373 -39.66 -32.56 71.19
CA MET A 373 -38.44 -31.72 71.18
C MET A 373 -37.41 -32.20 70.15
N THR A 374 -37.31 -33.51 69.93
CA THR A 374 -36.39 -34.08 68.94
C THR A 374 -36.88 -33.84 67.51
N SER A 375 -38.19 -34.02 67.26
CA SER A 375 -38.85 -33.67 65.99
C SER A 375 -38.75 -32.18 65.68
N LEU A 376 -38.96 -31.30 66.69
CA LEU A 376 -38.83 -29.86 66.53
C LEU A 376 -37.40 -29.43 66.17
N ARG A 377 -36.37 -30.06 66.77
CA ARG A 377 -34.97 -29.83 66.36
C ARG A 377 -34.72 -30.30 64.93
N ALA A 378 -35.26 -31.45 64.51
CA ALA A 378 -35.11 -31.95 63.15
C ALA A 378 -35.74 -30.98 62.13
N ALA A 379 -36.98 -30.53 62.38
CA ALA A 379 -37.65 -29.54 61.55
C ALA A 379 -36.90 -28.19 61.52
N GLN A 380 -36.30 -27.76 62.64
CA GLN A 380 -35.47 -26.56 62.68
C GLN A 380 -34.20 -26.71 61.80
N ILE A 381 -33.52 -27.87 61.85
CA ILE A 381 -32.36 -28.16 61.00
C ILE A 381 -32.77 -28.18 59.52
N GLU A 382 -33.90 -28.79 59.19
CA GLU A 382 -34.45 -28.83 57.84
C GLU A 382 -34.72 -27.40 57.31
N VAL A 383 -35.40 -26.56 58.08
CA VAL A 383 -35.66 -25.15 57.74
C VAL A 383 -34.37 -24.35 57.55
N GLU A 384 -33.36 -24.51 58.40
CA GLU A 384 -32.07 -23.85 58.20
C GLU A 384 -31.32 -24.39 56.96
N SER A 385 -31.45 -25.68 56.64
CA SER A 385 -30.88 -26.26 55.42
C SER A 385 -31.55 -25.70 54.15
N GLU A 386 -32.87 -25.55 54.14
CA GLU A 386 -33.61 -24.95 53.04
C GLU A 386 -33.32 -23.45 52.90
N LYS A 387 -33.14 -22.71 54.00
CA LYS A 387 -32.64 -21.32 53.96
C LYS A 387 -31.24 -21.20 53.37
N VAL A 388 -30.37 -22.20 53.54
CA VAL A 388 -29.05 -22.23 52.88
C VAL A 388 -29.23 -22.51 51.38
N LYS A 389 -30.01 -23.53 51.00
CA LYS A 389 -30.31 -23.84 49.59
C LYS A 389 -30.93 -22.65 48.86
N LEU A 390 -31.89 -21.96 49.48
CA LEU A 390 -32.51 -20.75 48.95
C LEU A 390 -31.48 -19.63 48.71
N ARG A 391 -30.61 -19.34 49.67
CA ARG A 391 -29.55 -18.32 49.50
C ARG A 391 -28.56 -18.66 48.38
N VAL A 392 -28.23 -19.95 48.21
CA VAL A 392 -27.39 -20.41 47.08
C VAL A 392 -28.12 -20.26 45.75
N ALA A 393 -29.41 -20.60 45.68
CA ALA A 393 -30.23 -20.40 44.49
C ALA A 393 -30.40 -18.92 44.14
N GLU A 394 -30.62 -18.03 45.12
CA GLU A 394 -30.68 -16.58 44.93
C GLU A 394 -29.36 -16.00 44.43
N ALA A 395 -28.21 -16.48 44.94
CA ALA A 395 -26.90 -16.06 44.47
C ALA A 395 -26.67 -16.47 43.01
N ARG A 396 -27.00 -17.72 42.66
CA ARG A 396 -26.91 -18.25 41.29
C ARG A 396 -27.86 -17.54 40.33
N ASN A 397 -29.09 -17.22 40.75
CA ASN A 397 -30.03 -16.45 39.94
C ASN A 397 -29.48 -15.04 39.64
N LYS A 398 -28.89 -14.36 40.63
CA LYS A 398 -28.23 -13.08 40.42
C LYS A 398 -27.08 -13.23 39.42
N GLU A 399 -26.19 -14.21 39.59
CA GLU A 399 -25.09 -14.47 38.65
C GLU A 399 -25.58 -14.66 37.21
N ILE A 400 -26.70 -15.40 37.02
CA ILE A 400 -27.36 -15.56 35.72
C ILE A 400 -27.96 -14.24 35.21
N GLU A 401 -28.61 -13.43 36.05
CA GLU A 401 -29.12 -12.10 35.68
C GLU A 401 -27.99 -11.15 35.23
N TRP A 402 -26.86 -11.15 35.94
CA TRP A 402 -25.67 -10.40 35.55
C TRP A 402 -25.11 -10.90 34.21
N GLY A 403 -24.98 -12.23 34.03
CA GLY A 403 -24.54 -12.83 32.78
C GLY A 403 -25.44 -12.48 31.58
N LEU A 404 -26.76 -12.58 31.75
CA LEU A 404 -27.74 -12.20 30.72
C LEU A 404 -27.71 -10.70 30.41
N SER A 405 -27.39 -9.83 31.39
CA SER A 405 -27.23 -8.40 31.13
C SER A 405 -26.01 -8.12 30.26
N VAL A 406 -24.87 -8.75 30.55
CA VAL A 406 -23.64 -8.62 29.76
C VAL A 406 -23.81 -9.22 28.36
N GLU A 407 -24.43 -10.40 28.25
CA GLU A 407 -24.73 -11.02 26.94
C GLU A 407 -25.65 -10.14 26.09
N LYS A 408 -26.63 -9.47 26.71
CA LYS A 408 -27.50 -8.50 26.04
C LYS A 408 -26.72 -7.27 25.54
N GLU A 409 -25.80 -6.72 26.33
CA GLU A 409 -24.94 -5.61 25.91
C GLU A 409 -24.08 -6.01 24.70
N VAL A 410 -23.46 -7.20 24.73
CA VAL A 410 -22.69 -7.75 23.59
C VAL A 410 -23.57 -7.96 22.35
N ILE A 411 -24.81 -8.45 22.50
CA ILE A 411 -25.77 -8.57 21.39
C ILE A 411 -26.11 -7.19 20.80
N GLU A 412 -26.26 -6.15 21.62
CA GLU A 412 -26.52 -4.79 21.16
C GLU A 412 -25.29 -4.16 20.46
N GLU A 413 -24.08 -4.43 20.94
CA GLU A 413 -22.83 -4.06 20.25
C GLU A 413 -22.73 -4.73 18.87
N LEU A 414 -22.90 -6.06 18.80
CA LEU A 414 -22.88 -6.82 17.55
C LEU A 414 -23.96 -6.36 16.56
N GLN A 415 -25.17 -6.01 17.04
CA GLN A 415 -26.21 -5.43 16.18
C GLN A 415 -25.81 -4.05 15.63
N ASN A 416 -25.12 -3.23 16.43
CA ASN A 416 -24.62 -1.94 15.99
C ASN A 416 -23.45 -2.08 14.99
N GLU A 417 -22.57 -3.06 15.16
CA GLU A 417 -21.51 -3.38 14.18
C GLU A 417 -22.09 -3.91 12.86
N LEU A 418 -22.98 -4.90 12.92
CA LEU A 418 -23.69 -5.44 11.74
C LEU A 418 -24.40 -4.32 10.94
N LYS A 419 -24.96 -3.34 11.65
CA LYS A 419 -25.58 -2.16 11.02
C LYS A 419 -24.55 -1.26 10.32
N LYS A 420 -23.42 -0.95 10.97
CA LYS A 420 -22.30 -0.18 10.36
C LYS A 420 -21.74 -0.89 9.12
N GLU A 421 -21.54 -2.20 9.19
CA GLU A 421 -21.08 -3.01 8.06
C GLU A 421 -22.09 -2.98 6.91
N ARG A 422 -23.38 -3.16 7.20
CA ARG A 422 -24.46 -3.06 6.21
C ARG A 422 -24.51 -1.68 5.55
N ASP A 423 -24.42 -0.60 6.32
CA ASP A 423 -24.41 0.77 5.80
C ASP A 423 -23.16 1.03 4.93
N SER A 424 -22.01 0.47 5.31
CA SER A 424 -20.76 0.52 4.55
C SER A 424 -20.83 -0.29 3.25
N LEU A 425 -21.41 -1.49 3.29
CA LEU A 425 -21.65 -2.32 2.10
C LEU A 425 -22.63 -1.62 1.14
N GLN A 426 -23.68 -1.00 1.66
CA GLN A 426 -24.63 -0.22 0.84
C GLN A 426 -23.99 1.05 0.26
N GLN A 427 -22.96 1.60 0.90
CA GLN A 427 -22.14 2.66 0.31
C GLN A 427 -21.23 2.13 -0.81
N ALA A 428 -20.50 1.03 -0.57
CA ALA A 428 -19.65 0.38 -1.58
C ALA A 428 -20.44 -0.07 -2.83
N ILE A 429 -21.66 -0.58 -2.66
CA ILE A 429 -22.55 -0.93 -3.78
C ILE A 429 -22.89 0.32 -4.62
N ARG A 430 -23.18 1.46 -3.99
CA ARG A 430 -23.48 2.72 -4.70
C ARG A 430 -22.25 3.25 -5.45
N GLU A 431 -21.06 3.16 -4.85
CA GLU A 431 -19.80 3.53 -5.50
C GLU A 431 -19.48 2.61 -6.68
N MET A 432 -19.71 1.30 -6.53
CA MET A 432 -19.57 0.33 -7.63
C MET A 432 -20.54 0.62 -8.78
N SER A 433 -21.81 0.93 -8.49
CA SER A 433 -22.78 1.31 -9.52
C SER A 433 -22.38 2.60 -10.25
N TYR A 434 -21.83 3.60 -9.52
CA TYR A 434 -21.32 4.83 -10.12
C TYR A 434 -20.12 4.57 -11.05
N ILE A 435 -19.14 3.77 -10.60
CA ILE A 435 -17.99 3.37 -11.42
C ILE A 435 -18.43 2.57 -12.65
N GLN A 436 -19.46 1.72 -12.51
CA GLN A 436 -20.01 0.97 -13.64
C GLN A 436 -20.70 1.90 -14.66
N GLU A 437 -21.46 2.90 -14.21
CA GLU A 437 -22.07 3.91 -15.09
C GLU A 437 -21.00 4.77 -15.80
N GLU A 438 -19.95 5.19 -15.09
CA GLU A 438 -18.79 5.89 -15.68
C GLU A 438 -18.06 5.01 -16.70
N LEU A 439 -17.90 3.70 -16.43
CA LEU A 439 -17.27 2.76 -17.35
C LEU A 439 -18.08 2.57 -18.63
N GLU A 440 -19.40 2.41 -18.53
CA GLU A 440 -20.29 2.33 -19.70
C GLU A 440 -20.24 3.63 -20.52
N GLN A 441 -20.28 4.80 -19.87
CA GLN A 441 -20.13 6.09 -20.55
C GLN A 441 -18.77 6.22 -21.26
N LYS A 442 -17.67 5.79 -20.62
CA LYS A 442 -16.34 5.78 -21.26
C LYS A 442 -16.26 4.75 -22.38
N GLY A 443 -17.00 3.65 -22.28
CA GLY A 443 -17.19 2.66 -23.35
C GLY A 443 -17.89 3.25 -24.57
N THR A 444 -18.98 4.04 -24.38
CA THR A 444 -19.65 4.72 -25.49
C THR A 444 -18.78 5.80 -26.12
N GLU A 445 -18.14 6.65 -25.32
CA GLU A 445 -17.18 7.66 -25.82
C GLU A 445 -16.01 7.02 -26.62
N PHE A 446 -15.47 5.89 -26.13
CA PHE A 446 -14.43 5.14 -26.85
C PHE A 446 -14.94 4.58 -28.18
N ASN A 447 -16.14 3.98 -28.20
CA ASN A 447 -16.72 3.46 -29.43
C ASN A 447 -16.98 4.57 -30.45
N GLU A 448 -17.50 5.73 -30.04
CA GLU A 448 -17.70 6.90 -30.89
C GLU A 448 -16.37 7.40 -31.49
N THR A 449 -15.34 7.57 -30.66
CA THR A 449 -14.00 8.00 -31.15
C THR A 449 -13.35 6.97 -32.08
N HIS A 450 -13.53 5.67 -31.80
CA HIS A 450 -13.08 4.59 -32.69
C HIS A 450 -13.84 4.57 -34.03
N HIS A 451 -15.15 4.84 -34.03
CA HIS A 451 -15.93 5.00 -35.25
C HIS A 451 -15.47 6.20 -36.08
N LEU A 452 -15.20 7.35 -35.45
CA LEU A 452 -14.64 8.54 -36.12
C LEU A 452 -13.25 8.26 -36.70
N LEU A 453 -12.37 7.58 -35.95
CA LEU A 453 -11.06 7.17 -36.44
C LEU A 453 -11.19 6.28 -37.69
N ARG A 454 -12.09 5.29 -37.66
CA ARG A 454 -12.35 4.40 -38.80
C ARG A 454 -12.90 5.13 -40.03
N ILE A 455 -13.69 6.17 -39.85
CA ILE A 455 -14.13 7.04 -40.95
C ILE A 455 -12.93 7.82 -41.50
N SER A 456 -12.11 8.41 -40.64
CA SER A 456 -10.92 9.15 -41.04
C SER A 456 -9.89 8.28 -41.78
N ASP A 457 -9.73 7.01 -41.37
CA ASP A 457 -8.90 6.04 -42.09
C ASP A 457 -9.44 5.72 -43.49
N LEU A 458 -10.76 5.62 -43.66
CA LEU A 458 -11.40 5.42 -44.97
C LEU A 458 -11.22 6.65 -45.88
N GLU A 459 -11.46 7.85 -45.35
CA GLU A 459 -11.22 9.13 -46.05
C GLU A 459 -9.75 9.28 -46.46
N LEU A 460 -8.81 8.87 -45.60
CA LEU A 460 -7.38 8.89 -45.89
C LEU A 460 -6.99 7.89 -47.01
N VAL A 461 -7.64 6.72 -47.07
CA VAL A 461 -7.46 5.76 -48.15
C VAL A 461 -8.02 6.31 -49.47
N GLU A 462 -9.21 6.91 -49.46
CA GLU A 462 -9.82 7.55 -50.63
C GLU A 462 -8.94 8.70 -51.16
N ALA A 463 -8.48 9.60 -50.27
CA ALA A 463 -7.57 10.68 -50.63
C ALA A 463 -6.24 10.18 -51.22
N LYS A 464 -5.69 9.06 -50.72
CA LYS A 464 -4.48 8.43 -51.29
C LYS A 464 -4.74 7.88 -52.70
N LEU A 465 -5.90 7.26 -52.93
CA LEU A 465 -6.30 6.76 -54.25
C LEU A 465 -6.48 7.91 -55.25
N GLU A 466 -7.12 9.02 -54.85
CA GLU A 466 -7.26 10.20 -55.71
C GLU A 466 -5.89 10.85 -56.02
N ILE A 467 -4.99 10.96 -55.04
CA ILE A 467 -3.60 11.41 -55.30
C ILE A 467 -2.89 10.49 -56.30
N GLN A 468 -3.09 9.18 -56.22
CA GLN A 468 -2.51 8.23 -57.18
C GLN A 468 -3.11 8.39 -58.59
N HIS A 469 -4.42 8.61 -58.69
CA HIS A 469 -5.12 8.90 -59.95
C HIS A 469 -4.66 10.24 -60.57
N LEU A 470 -4.52 11.30 -59.77
CA LEU A 470 -3.98 12.58 -60.22
C LEU A 470 -2.52 12.47 -60.68
N ARG A 471 -1.71 11.63 -60.02
CA ARG A 471 -0.33 11.32 -60.47
C ARG A 471 -0.28 10.59 -61.80
N SER A 472 -1.12 9.58 -62.03
CA SER A 472 -1.15 8.89 -63.34
C SER A 472 -1.66 9.81 -64.46
N LYS A 473 -2.66 10.65 -64.16
CA LYS A 473 -3.14 11.69 -65.08
C LYS A 473 -2.05 12.74 -65.39
N HIS A 474 -1.29 13.19 -64.40
CA HIS A 474 -0.16 14.08 -64.60
C HIS A 474 0.92 13.45 -65.50
N ALA A 475 1.29 12.19 -65.24
CA ALA A 475 2.26 11.46 -66.07
C ALA A 475 1.77 11.31 -67.53
N SER A 476 0.49 11.01 -67.74
CA SER A 476 -0.12 10.96 -69.07
C SER A 476 -0.11 12.31 -69.78
N LEU A 477 -0.44 13.41 -69.09
CA LEU A 477 -0.38 14.76 -69.67
C LEU A 477 1.07 15.20 -69.97
N HIS A 478 2.03 14.77 -69.17
CA HIS A 478 3.45 15.06 -69.39
C HIS A 478 3.96 14.37 -70.67
N LEU A 479 3.66 13.09 -70.88
CA LEU A 479 3.99 12.37 -72.11
C LEU A 479 3.36 13.01 -73.36
N ILE A 480 2.11 13.47 -73.26
CA ILE A 480 1.46 14.20 -74.37
C ILE A 480 2.18 15.53 -74.64
N LEU A 481 2.66 16.22 -73.61
CA LEU A 481 3.41 17.47 -73.78
C LEU A 481 4.77 17.23 -74.43
N GLU A 482 5.51 16.19 -74.03
CA GLU A 482 6.76 15.77 -74.68
C GLU A 482 6.54 15.43 -76.17
N GLU A 483 5.45 14.73 -76.51
CA GLU A 483 5.07 14.44 -77.90
C GLU A 483 4.82 15.73 -78.70
N ARG A 484 4.13 16.72 -78.11
CA ARG A 484 3.89 18.03 -78.76
C ARG A 484 5.15 18.86 -78.91
N ASP A 485 6.06 18.84 -77.94
CA ASP A 485 7.35 19.52 -78.06
C ASP A 485 8.23 18.87 -79.15
N LEU A 486 8.15 17.55 -79.32
CA LEU A 486 8.80 16.84 -80.42
C LEU A 486 8.17 17.20 -81.78
N GLU A 487 6.85 17.25 -81.90
CA GLU A 487 6.15 17.74 -83.10
C GLU A 487 6.56 19.18 -83.44
N LEU A 488 6.61 20.08 -82.45
CA LEU A 488 7.03 21.47 -82.63
C LEU A 488 8.49 21.60 -83.04
N SER A 489 9.39 20.78 -82.48
CA SER A 489 10.79 20.73 -82.88
C SER A 489 10.94 20.27 -84.34
N ASN A 490 10.22 19.22 -84.73
CA ASN A 490 10.18 18.74 -86.12
C ASN A 490 9.61 19.79 -87.08
N ALA A 491 8.58 20.55 -86.66
CA ALA A 491 8.02 21.64 -87.45
C ALA A 491 9.00 22.82 -87.60
N ARG A 492 9.77 23.16 -86.55
CA ARG A 492 10.84 24.16 -86.60
C ARG A 492 11.97 23.74 -87.54
N ASN A 493 12.42 22.49 -87.49
CA ASN A 493 13.47 21.99 -88.37
C ASN A 493 13.05 22.09 -89.85
N LYS A 494 11.81 21.69 -90.17
CA LYS A 494 11.23 21.85 -91.53
C LYS A 494 11.11 23.31 -91.96
N LEU A 495 10.83 24.23 -91.03
CA LEU A 495 10.80 25.65 -91.33
C LEU A 495 12.21 26.19 -91.64
N GLU A 496 13.24 25.71 -90.94
CA GLU A 496 14.63 26.06 -91.21
C GLU A 496 15.10 25.49 -92.57
N GLU A 497 14.75 24.24 -92.89
CA GLU A 497 14.97 23.63 -94.21
C GLU A 497 14.34 24.47 -95.33
N LEU A 498 13.05 24.85 -95.18
CA LEU A 498 12.36 25.72 -96.14
C LEU A 498 12.98 27.13 -96.23
N ASN A 499 13.48 27.68 -95.12
CA ASN A 499 14.13 28.99 -95.10
C ASN A 499 15.48 28.95 -95.84
N GLN A 500 16.23 27.86 -95.70
CA GLN A 500 17.45 27.57 -96.46
C GLN A 500 17.14 27.42 -97.96
N GLU A 501 16.10 26.66 -98.34
CA GLU A 501 15.63 26.56 -99.74
C GLU A 501 15.23 27.93 -100.32
N VAL A 502 14.55 28.78 -99.54
CA VAL A 502 14.21 30.16 -99.95
C VAL A 502 15.47 31.00 -100.16
N MET A 503 16.48 30.88 -99.30
CA MET A 503 17.77 31.55 -99.48
C MET A 503 18.49 31.10 -100.76
N GLU A 504 18.48 29.80 -101.06
CA GLU A 504 19.05 29.25 -102.30
C GLU A 504 18.31 29.73 -103.55
N LEU A 505 16.97 29.75 -103.51
CA LEU A 505 16.14 30.33 -104.57
C LEU A 505 16.40 31.83 -104.75
N GLN A 506 16.58 32.58 -103.66
CA GLN A 506 16.88 34.01 -103.71
C GLN A 506 18.26 34.26 -104.35
N MET A 507 19.28 33.48 -103.99
CA MET A 507 20.60 33.52 -104.63
C MET A 507 20.53 33.19 -106.13
N LEU A 508 19.72 32.20 -106.50
CA LEU A 508 19.52 31.81 -107.91
C LEU A 508 18.78 32.91 -108.70
N ILE A 509 17.78 33.56 -108.10
CA ILE A 509 17.09 34.73 -108.66
C ILE A 509 18.07 35.89 -108.86
N SER A 510 18.87 36.24 -107.85
CA SER A 510 19.88 37.30 -107.97
C SER A 510 20.89 36.99 -109.10
N SER A 511 21.37 35.75 -109.19
CA SER A 511 22.26 35.32 -110.28
C SER A 511 21.59 35.41 -111.66
N ARG A 512 20.29 35.13 -111.77
CA ARG A 512 19.51 35.32 -113.01
C ARG A 512 19.26 36.79 -113.33
N GLU A 513 19.07 37.63 -112.33
CA GLU A 513 18.91 39.07 -112.47
C GLU A 513 20.22 39.72 -112.93
N ASP A 514 21.37 39.33 -112.37
CA ASP A 514 22.70 39.72 -112.85
C ASP A 514 22.94 39.33 -114.31
N GLN A 515 22.58 38.09 -114.70
CA GLN A 515 22.62 37.63 -116.10
C GLN A 515 21.72 38.47 -117.01
N LEU A 516 20.54 38.86 -116.53
CA LEU A 516 19.59 39.68 -117.30
C LEU A 516 20.09 41.13 -117.43
N ILE A 517 20.68 41.70 -116.38
CA ILE A 517 21.36 43.00 -116.42
C ILE A 517 22.50 42.95 -117.45
N GLN A 518 23.36 41.93 -117.41
CA GLN A 518 24.46 41.75 -118.36
C GLN A 518 23.97 41.61 -119.81
N ALA A 519 22.92 40.82 -120.05
CA ALA A 519 22.29 40.72 -121.37
C ALA A 519 21.70 42.06 -121.83
N THR A 520 21.11 42.83 -120.91
CA THR A 520 20.53 44.15 -121.19
C THR A 520 21.60 45.20 -121.50
N THR A 521 22.76 45.17 -120.85
CA THR A 521 23.89 46.05 -121.18
C THR A 521 24.50 45.68 -122.53
N MET A 522 24.70 44.38 -122.81
CA MET A 522 25.15 43.94 -124.14
C MET A 522 24.17 44.32 -125.25
N LEU A 523 22.85 44.29 -124.98
CA LEU A 523 21.84 44.75 -125.94
C LEU A 523 21.95 46.26 -126.18
N LYS A 524 22.11 47.07 -125.12
CA LYS A 524 22.34 48.52 -125.27
C LYS A 524 23.63 48.84 -126.04
N GLU A 525 24.72 48.14 -125.77
CA GLU A 525 25.97 48.27 -126.54
C GLU A 525 25.74 47.93 -128.01
N LYS A 526 24.91 46.91 -128.31
CA LYS A 526 24.52 46.56 -129.68
C LYS A 526 23.60 47.61 -130.33
N ASP A 527 22.69 48.21 -129.58
CA ASP A 527 21.84 49.31 -130.06
C ASP A 527 22.65 50.60 -130.29
N GLU A 528 23.65 50.89 -129.45
CA GLU A 528 24.61 51.98 -129.62
C GLU A 528 25.51 51.74 -130.84
N HIS A 529 26.04 50.51 -131.01
CA HIS A 529 26.74 50.11 -132.23
C HIS A 529 25.83 50.19 -133.47
N PHE A 530 24.56 49.81 -133.36
CA PHE A 530 23.60 49.96 -134.45
C PHE A 530 23.34 51.43 -134.76
N GLY A 531 23.26 52.30 -133.75
CA GLY A 531 23.21 53.76 -133.91
C GLY A 531 24.43 54.32 -134.66
N ILE A 532 25.64 53.91 -134.27
CA ILE A 532 26.88 54.26 -134.97
C ILE A 532 26.84 53.75 -136.42
N ILE A 533 26.45 52.50 -136.66
CA ILE A 533 26.30 51.94 -138.01
C ILE A 533 25.21 52.66 -138.82
N GLN A 534 24.13 53.11 -138.18
CA GLN A 534 23.04 53.87 -138.80
C GLN A 534 23.53 55.28 -139.20
N ASP A 535 24.34 55.93 -138.36
CA ASP A 535 24.95 57.24 -138.64
C ASP A 535 26.06 57.12 -139.70
N GLU A 536 26.91 56.11 -139.63
CA GLU A 536 27.87 55.75 -140.69
C GLU A 536 27.16 55.39 -142.00
N LEU A 537 26.02 54.70 -141.95
CA LEU A 537 25.19 54.42 -143.12
C LEU A 537 24.54 55.68 -143.68
N ASN A 538 24.14 56.64 -142.84
CA ASN A 538 23.61 57.92 -143.27
C ASN A 538 24.70 58.80 -143.91
N ASP A 539 25.90 58.86 -143.33
CA ASP A 539 27.08 59.52 -143.89
C ASP A 539 27.54 58.85 -145.19
N ALA A 540 27.60 57.51 -145.22
CA ALA A 540 27.85 56.74 -146.43
C ALA A 540 26.76 56.96 -147.47
N LYS A 541 25.48 57.11 -147.09
CA LYS A 541 24.37 57.43 -148.01
C LYS A 541 24.49 58.84 -148.57
N LEU A 542 24.96 59.81 -147.79
CA LEU A 542 25.24 61.17 -148.22
C LEU A 542 26.44 61.19 -149.19
N LYS A 543 27.50 60.45 -148.89
CA LYS A 543 28.62 60.17 -149.81
C LYS A 543 28.22 59.35 -151.03
N PHE A 544 27.22 58.47 -150.92
CA PHE A 544 26.63 57.79 -152.06
C PHE A 544 25.78 58.74 -152.89
N SER A 545 25.13 59.74 -152.32
CA SER A 545 24.47 60.80 -153.10
C SER A 545 25.48 61.69 -153.83
N GLU A 546 26.63 62.03 -153.21
CA GLU A 546 27.74 62.65 -153.93
C GLU A 546 28.30 61.73 -155.02
N ALA A 547 28.53 60.45 -154.71
CA ALA A 547 29.03 59.47 -155.67
C ALA A 547 28.00 59.13 -156.76
N GLU A 548 26.70 59.24 -156.53
CA GLU A 548 25.63 59.04 -157.51
C GLU A 548 25.72 60.10 -158.61
N THR A 549 26.02 61.36 -158.26
CA THR A 549 26.30 62.42 -159.26
C THR A 549 27.60 62.18 -160.07
N VAL A 550 28.53 61.39 -159.55
CA VAL A 550 29.77 60.97 -160.25
C VAL A 550 29.56 59.67 -161.04
N VAL A 551 28.71 58.78 -160.54
CA VAL A 551 28.34 57.51 -161.19
C VAL A 551 27.38 57.75 -162.36
N GLU A 552 26.59 58.83 -162.34
CA GLU A 552 25.83 59.30 -163.50
C GLU A 552 26.75 59.67 -164.69
N GLN A 553 28.04 59.98 -164.44
CA GLN A 553 29.07 60.15 -165.48
C GLN A 553 29.84 58.86 -165.83
N ILE A 554 29.69 57.78 -165.05
CA ILE A 554 30.41 56.51 -165.25
C ILE A 554 29.48 55.41 -165.81
N VAL A 555 28.17 55.50 -165.60
CA VAL A 555 27.16 54.50 -166.04
C VAL A 555 27.05 54.37 -167.58
N GLU A 556 27.54 55.34 -168.35
CA GLU A 556 27.63 55.21 -169.81
C GLU A 556 28.80 54.30 -170.28
N LEU A 557 29.79 54.01 -169.40
CA LEU A 557 30.98 53.24 -169.75
C LEU A 557 31.21 52.01 -168.85
N THR A 558 31.05 50.83 -169.48
CA THR A 558 31.50 49.50 -168.99
C THR A 558 30.48 48.71 -168.18
N ASN A 559 29.37 48.42 -168.85
CA ASN A 559 28.60 47.19 -168.66
C ASN A 559 29.49 45.92 -168.65
N LYS A 560 29.20 45.01 -167.70
CA LYS A 560 29.42 43.53 -167.70
C LYS A 560 30.84 42.97 -167.43
N LEU A 561 31.05 42.47 -166.20
CA LEU A 561 31.23 41.05 -165.83
C LEU A 561 31.41 40.92 -164.28
N VAL A 562 31.17 39.81 -163.55
CA VAL A 562 30.07 38.82 -163.48
C VAL A 562 30.34 37.87 -162.27
N ILE A 563 29.30 37.60 -161.46
CA ILE A 563 28.91 36.34 -160.74
C ILE A 563 30.07 35.39 -160.32
N SER A 564 30.39 35.20 -159.02
CA SER A 564 29.73 34.33 -158.00
C SER A 564 29.74 32.80 -158.30
N ILE A 565 30.06 31.98 -157.28
CA ILE A 565 29.55 30.61 -157.06
C ILE A 565 29.87 30.18 -155.60
N LYS A 566 28.98 29.35 -155.02
CA LYS A 566 28.95 28.86 -153.63
C LYS A 566 29.69 27.48 -153.55
N ASP A 567 29.74 26.67 -152.47
CA ASP A 567 28.79 26.31 -151.40
C ASP A 567 29.50 25.68 -150.17
N GLU A 568 28.88 25.82 -148.98
CA GLU A 568 28.53 24.82 -147.92
C GLU A 568 29.55 23.72 -147.47
N ASP A 569 29.61 23.25 -146.21
CA ASP A 569 28.94 23.68 -144.96
C ASP A 569 29.62 23.15 -143.66
N HIS A 570 29.42 23.91 -142.57
CA HIS A 570 29.36 23.56 -141.14
C HIS A 570 30.16 22.39 -140.48
N ASN A 571 31.28 22.74 -139.84
CA ASN A 571 31.55 22.39 -138.43
C ASN A 571 30.80 23.41 -137.52
N GLY A 572 30.46 23.19 -136.24
CA GLY A 572 30.98 22.28 -135.21
C GLY A 572 31.74 23.10 -134.14
N LEU A 573 31.34 23.05 -132.85
CA LEU A 573 32.07 23.61 -131.69
C LEU A 573 31.43 23.22 -130.33
N GLY A 574 32.25 22.88 -129.31
CA GLY A 574 31.79 22.59 -127.94
C GLY A 574 32.73 21.68 -127.11
N PRO A 575 33.75 22.22 -126.39
CA PRO A 575 34.75 21.46 -125.60
C PRO A 575 34.30 21.21 -124.13
N VAL A 576 34.83 20.30 -123.28
CA VAL A 576 36.22 20.04 -122.80
C VAL A 576 36.77 21.25 -122.02
N SER A 577 37.38 21.24 -120.81
CA SER A 577 37.88 20.24 -119.83
C SER A 577 37.91 20.93 -118.42
N ASP A 578 37.77 20.25 -117.27
CA ASP A 578 38.85 19.69 -116.38
C ASP A 578 39.63 20.69 -115.47
N THR A 579 40.18 20.19 -114.36
CA THR A 579 41.11 20.81 -113.36
C THR A 579 40.53 21.93 -112.45
N GLY A 580 40.85 22.03 -111.14
CA GLY A 580 41.55 21.12 -110.21
C GLY A 580 42.09 21.82 -108.93
N HIS A 581 42.02 21.11 -107.79
CA HIS A 581 42.80 21.26 -106.53
C HIS A 581 42.67 22.48 -105.57
N HIS A 582 42.58 22.10 -104.28
CA HIS A 582 43.13 22.71 -103.05
C HIS A 582 42.93 24.20 -102.72
N LEU A 583 42.38 24.46 -101.52
CA LEU A 583 43.14 24.97 -100.36
C LEU A 583 42.32 24.88 -99.05
N MET A 584 43.01 24.67 -97.93
CA MET A 584 42.53 24.88 -96.55
C MET A 584 43.41 25.97 -95.93
N PRO A 585 42.87 26.89 -95.11
CA PRO A 585 43.12 26.77 -93.67
C PRO A 585 42.02 27.31 -92.71
N GLN A 586 41.96 26.69 -91.52
CA GLN A 586 41.76 27.25 -90.15
C GLN A 586 41.11 28.66 -90.02
N LEU A 587 40.11 28.90 -89.14
CA LEU A 587 40.29 29.00 -87.68
C LEU A 587 38.94 29.10 -86.90
N LEU A 588 38.83 28.35 -85.79
CA LEU A 588 38.19 28.65 -84.48
C LEU A 588 37.15 29.80 -84.34
N ASP A 589 35.91 29.48 -83.92
CA ASP A 589 35.35 29.98 -82.64
C ASP A 589 34.15 29.16 -82.08
N LYS A 590 33.85 29.34 -80.79
CA LYS A 590 32.87 28.56 -79.96
C LYS A 590 31.41 29.05 -80.05
N PRO A 591 30.47 28.27 -79.48
CA PRO A 591 29.70 28.82 -78.36
C PRO A 591 29.75 27.95 -77.09
N ALA A 592 30.09 28.57 -75.95
CA ALA A 592 30.31 27.88 -74.66
C ALA A 592 29.11 27.98 -73.70
N VAL A 593 27.88 27.92 -74.22
CA VAL A 593 26.67 28.31 -73.45
C VAL A 593 25.90 27.09 -72.90
N ASP A 594 25.68 26.04 -73.69
CA ASP A 594 24.82 24.90 -73.28
C ASP A 594 25.41 24.08 -72.12
N PHE A 595 26.71 23.77 -72.16
CA PHE A 595 27.40 23.10 -71.06
C PHE A 595 27.28 23.86 -69.73
N LYS A 596 27.14 25.20 -69.76
CA LYS A 596 27.11 26.01 -68.54
C LYS A 596 25.77 25.91 -67.83
N LEU A 597 24.66 25.85 -68.57
CA LEU A 597 23.32 25.70 -67.99
C LEU A 597 23.11 24.27 -67.46
N GLN A 598 23.50 23.26 -68.24
CA GLN A 598 23.42 21.85 -67.83
C GLN A 598 24.29 21.57 -66.59
N ASN A 599 25.50 22.17 -66.51
CA ASN A 599 26.36 22.06 -65.34
C ASN A 599 25.76 22.77 -64.10
N ILE A 600 25.09 23.92 -64.25
CA ILE A 600 24.38 24.58 -63.14
C ILE A 600 23.24 23.68 -62.60
N GLN A 601 22.47 23.05 -63.49
CA GLN A 601 21.38 22.16 -63.10
C GLN A 601 21.89 20.92 -62.35
N LEU A 602 22.91 20.25 -62.89
CA LEU A 602 23.60 19.15 -62.23
C LEU A 602 24.26 19.57 -60.90
N GLU A 603 24.82 20.78 -60.80
CA GLU A 603 25.33 21.32 -59.54
C GLU A 603 24.23 21.53 -58.49
N THR A 604 23.01 21.92 -58.90
CA THR A 604 21.89 22.06 -57.95
C THR A 604 21.34 20.72 -57.49
N GLU A 605 21.23 19.73 -58.38
CA GLU A 605 20.85 18.36 -58.02
C GLU A 605 21.91 17.69 -57.14
N LEU A 606 23.20 17.91 -57.42
CA LEU A 606 24.30 17.44 -56.58
C LEU A 606 24.28 18.09 -55.18
N LYS A 607 24.02 19.40 -55.09
CA LYS A 607 23.86 20.09 -53.79
C LYS A 607 22.65 19.58 -53.01
N PHE A 608 21.53 19.33 -53.68
CA PHE A 608 20.32 18.77 -53.05
C PHE A 608 20.55 17.34 -52.55
N THR A 609 21.14 16.46 -53.38
CA THR A 609 21.45 15.09 -52.98
C THR A 609 22.47 15.01 -51.85
N ILE A 610 23.48 15.90 -51.81
CA ILE A 610 24.40 16.02 -50.68
C ILE A 610 23.67 16.40 -49.38
N GLU A 611 22.75 17.36 -49.40
CA GLU A 611 22.02 17.75 -48.19
C GLU A 611 20.99 16.69 -47.77
N CYS A 612 20.34 15.99 -48.71
CA CYS A 612 19.52 14.82 -48.39
C CYS A 612 20.34 13.67 -47.78
N LEU A 613 21.53 13.39 -48.30
CA LEU A 613 22.45 12.41 -47.71
C LEU A 613 22.88 12.81 -46.30
N ARG A 614 23.11 14.10 -46.05
CA ARG A 614 23.44 14.64 -44.73
C ARG A 614 22.29 14.51 -43.73
N ILE A 615 21.06 14.80 -44.15
CA ILE A 615 19.86 14.59 -43.31
C ILE A 615 19.71 13.10 -42.97
N ASN A 616 19.79 12.22 -43.97
CA ASN A 616 19.73 10.77 -43.79
C ASN A 616 20.88 10.26 -42.87
N GLU A 617 22.09 10.82 -42.97
CA GLU A 617 23.20 10.49 -42.07
C GLU A 617 22.89 10.90 -40.62
N MET A 618 22.32 12.08 -40.39
CA MET A 618 21.88 12.51 -39.05
C MET A 618 20.76 11.62 -38.50
N GLU A 619 19.80 11.23 -39.33
CA GLU A 619 18.72 10.29 -38.93
C GLU A 619 19.27 8.90 -38.59
N VAL A 620 20.20 8.37 -39.38
CA VAL A 620 20.89 7.10 -39.10
C VAL A 620 21.72 7.20 -37.81
N LEU A 621 22.37 8.34 -37.55
CA LEU A 621 23.09 8.57 -36.29
C LEU A 621 22.13 8.67 -35.09
N ALA A 622 20.95 9.29 -35.25
CA ALA A 622 19.92 9.33 -34.22
C ALA A 622 19.34 7.92 -33.94
N ALA A 623 19.05 7.15 -34.99
CA ALA A 623 18.58 5.76 -34.87
C ALA A 623 19.63 4.87 -34.19
N LYS A 624 20.92 4.99 -34.54
CA LYS A 624 22.03 4.29 -33.87
C LYS A 624 22.10 4.62 -32.37
N ARG A 625 21.92 5.88 -31.99
CA ARG A 625 21.87 6.29 -30.57
C ARG A 625 20.66 5.71 -29.84
N ALA A 626 19.48 5.73 -30.46
CA ALA A 626 18.28 5.14 -29.90
C ALA A 626 18.41 3.62 -29.71
N LEU A 627 18.99 2.92 -30.69
CA LEU A 627 19.29 1.48 -30.59
C LEU A 627 20.30 1.17 -29.48
N LEU A 628 21.35 1.98 -29.31
CA LEU A 628 22.33 1.81 -28.23
C LEU A 628 21.68 1.98 -26.85
N ILE A 629 20.81 2.99 -26.67
CA ILE A 629 20.03 3.16 -25.43
C ILE A 629 19.13 1.94 -25.18
N LYS A 630 18.49 1.39 -26.22
CA LYS A 630 17.66 0.18 -26.08
C LYS A 630 18.45 -1.10 -25.82
N ASP A 631 19.67 -1.21 -26.32
CA ASP A 631 20.60 -2.30 -25.98
C ASP A 631 21.09 -2.21 -24.52
N GLU A 632 21.35 -1.00 -24.02
CA GLU A 632 21.65 -0.76 -22.59
C GLU A 632 20.46 -1.04 -21.67
N GLU A 633 19.25 -0.59 -22.03
CA GLU A 633 18.00 -0.97 -21.34
C GLU A 633 17.81 -2.49 -21.32
N GLY A 634 18.04 -3.16 -22.45
CA GLY A 634 17.97 -4.62 -22.60
C GLY A 634 18.96 -5.35 -21.68
N LYS A 635 20.22 -4.90 -21.64
CA LYS A 635 21.25 -5.42 -20.71
C LYS A 635 20.86 -5.23 -19.24
N MET A 636 20.25 -4.10 -18.87
CA MET A 636 19.72 -3.90 -17.51
C MET A 636 18.48 -4.74 -17.19
N VAL A 637 17.66 -5.09 -18.18
CA VAL A 637 16.55 -6.05 -18.00
C VAL A 637 17.12 -7.46 -17.79
N LEU A 638 18.07 -7.90 -18.62
CA LEU A 638 18.74 -9.19 -18.49
C LEU A 638 19.43 -9.33 -17.13
N GLY A 639 20.26 -8.35 -16.71
CA GLY A 639 20.92 -8.39 -15.40
C GLY A 639 19.94 -8.43 -14.20
N ARG A 640 18.72 -7.89 -14.34
CA ARG A 640 17.64 -8.02 -13.34
C ARG A 640 16.99 -9.40 -13.39
N LEU A 641 16.81 -9.99 -14.57
CA LEU A 641 16.31 -11.35 -14.73
C LEU A 641 17.30 -12.36 -14.13
N ASP A 642 18.59 -12.23 -14.44
CA ASP A 642 19.68 -13.05 -13.87
C ASP A 642 19.79 -12.91 -12.34
N ALA A 643 19.45 -11.73 -11.79
CA ALA A 643 19.35 -11.53 -10.35
C ALA A 643 18.16 -12.29 -9.76
N ARG A 644 16.97 -12.17 -10.36
CA ARG A 644 15.78 -12.92 -9.94
C ARG A 644 15.94 -14.43 -10.09
N GLU A 645 16.62 -14.91 -11.12
CA GLU A 645 16.92 -16.34 -11.29
C GLU A 645 17.90 -16.83 -10.21
N ARG A 646 18.91 -16.03 -9.84
CA ARG A 646 19.81 -16.36 -8.72
C ARG A 646 19.08 -16.37 -7.37
N GLU A 647 18.18 -15.40 -7.12
CA GLU A 647 17.31 -15.38 -5.94
C GLU A 647 16.40 -16.63 -5.89
N LEU A 648 15.73 -16.97 -7.00
CA LEU A 648 14.88 -18.15 -7.11
C LEU A 648 15.66 -19.44 -6.85
N ASN A 649 16.86 -19.56 -7.44
CA ASN A 649 17.73 -20.71 -7.22
C ASN A 649 18.30 -20.78 -5.80
N SER A 650 18.46 -19.64 -5.11
CA SER A 650 18.84 -19.60 -3.69
C SER A 650 17.69 -20.10 -2.81
N CYS A 651 16.48 -19.55 -2.98
CA CYS A 651 15.27 -19.98 -2.29
C CYS A 651 14.97 -21.47 -2.53
N LYS A 652 15.17 -21.97 -3.76
CA LYS A 652 15.01 -23.40 -4.07
C LYS A 652 16.04 -24.29 -3.34
N LYS A 653 17.27 -23.80 -3.11
CA LYS A 653 18.27 -24.53 -2.32
C LYS A 653 17.91 -24.51 -0.83
N GLU A 654 17.53 -23.37 -0.30
CA GLU A 654 17.05 -23.17 1.06
C GLU A 654 15.87 -24.12 1.37
N MET A 655 14.85 -24.18 0.50
CA MET A 655 13.74 -25.15 0.65
C MET A 655 14.19 -26.62 0.62
N VAL A 656 15.27 -26.96 -0.08
CA VAL A 656 15.83 -28.32 -0.10
C VAL A 656 16.68 -28.59 1.14
N GLU A 657 17.38 -27.58 1.66
CA GLU A 657 18.11 -27.66 2.93
C GLU A 657 17.14 -27.81 4.11
N ASP A 658 16.08 -26.99 4.18
CA ASP A 658 14.98 -27.11 5.14
C ASP A 658 14.30 -28.49 5.10
N ALA A 659 14.01 -29.00 3.90
CA ALA A 659 13.41 -30.33 3.74
C ALA A 659 14.36 -31.45 4.19
N ASN A 660 15.66 -31.32 3.92
CA ASN A 660 16.68 -32.25 4.40
C ASN A 660 16.87 -32.17 5.91
N ASP A 661 16.81 -30.98 6.51
CA ASP A 661 16.95 -30.79 7.95
C ASP A 661 15.70 -31.27 8.69
N LEU A 662 14.50 -31.06 8.15
CA LEU A 662 13.28 -31.70 8.63
C LEU A 662 13.38 -33.23 8.55
N MET A 663 13.94 -33.77 7.46
CA MET A 663 14.17 -35.22 7.31
C MET A 663 15.22 -35.73 8.30
N LYS A 664 16.29 -34.97 8.60
CA LYS A 664 17.25 -35.29 9.66
C LYS A 664 16.59 -35.23 11.04
N HIS A 665 15.75 -34.25 11.33
CA HIS A 665 15.02 -34.16 12.59
C HIS A 665 14.05 -35.33 12.75
N TYR A 666 13.38 -35.75 11.68
CA TYR A 666 12.54 -36.95 11.67
C TYR A 666 13.37 -38.22 11.88
N ALA A 667 14.51 -38.36 11.20
CA ALA A 667 15.42 -39.50 11.38
C ALA A 667 16.02 -39.56 12.79
N LEU A 668 16.45 -38.42 13.36
CA LEU A 668 16.96 -38.32 14.73
C LEU A 668 15.87 -38.58 15.78
N ALA A 669 14.63 -38.16 15.52
CA ALA A 669 13.49 -38.54 16.34
C ALA A 669 13.27 -40.06 16.27
N GLN A 670 13.21 -40.63 15.07
CA GLN A 670 13.04 -42.07 14.85
C GLN A 670 14.20 -42.90 15.44
N GLU A 671 15.43 -42.40 15.44
CA GLU A 671 16.61 -43.02 16.06
C GLU A 671 16.55 -42.96 17.60
N ARG A 672 16.10 -41.83 18.17
CA ARG A 672 15.82 -41.71 19.60
C ARG A 672 14.68 -42.59 20.10
N ILE A 673 13.74 -42.89 19.20
CA ILE A 673 12.56 -43.72 19.45
C ILE A 673 12.92 -45.20 19.24
N GLY A 674 13.79 -45.51 18.28
CA GLY A 674 14.26 -46.87 18.01
C GLY A 674 13.12 -47.81 17.58
N GLU A 675 13.09 -49.01 18.16
CA GLU A 675 11.95 -49.94 18.08
C GLU A 675 10.88 -49.69 19.15
N GLN A 676 11.17 -48.86 20.17
CA GLN A 676 10.23 -48.50 21.21
C GLN A 676 9.23 -47.46 20.66
N SER A 677 7.97 -47.48 21.09
CA SER A 677 7.04 -46.43 20.70
C SER A 677 7.33 -45.13 21.48
N THR A 678 6.83 -44.00 20.98
CA THR A 678 6.82 -42.74 21.76
C THR A 678 6.06 -42.85 23.08
N GLY A 679 5.12 -43.81 23.18
CA GLY A 679 4.45 -44.18 24.43
C GLY A 679 5.40 -44.87 25.40
N ASP A 680 6.20 -45.83 24.93
CA ASP A 680 7.14 -46.58 25.78
C ASP A 680 8.24 -45.66 26.36
N LEU A 681 8.78 -44.74 25.55
CA LEU A 681 9.76 -43.75 26.02
C LEU A 681 9.16 -42.76 27.05
N ALA A 682 7.87 -42.44 26.91
CA ALA A 682 7.15 -41.62 27.88
C ALA A 682 6.89 -42.39 29.18
N ILE A 683 6.58 -43.70 29.10
CA ILE A 683 6.41 -44.58 30.25
C ILE A 683 7.73 -44.75 31.00
N GLU A 684 8.85 -45.00 30.30
CA GLU A 684 10.18 -45.11 30.91
C GLU A 684 10.57 -43.82 31.64
N LYS A 685 10.32 -42.65 31.03
CA LYS A 685 10.54 -41.36 31.69
C LYS A 685 9.69 -41.21 32.95
N LEU A 686 8.40 -41.54 32.89
CA LEU A 686 7.49 -41.47 34.05
C LEU A 686 7.89 -42.45 35.16
N GLN A 687 8.40 -43.64 34.83
CA GLN A 687 8.92 -44.60 35.79
C GLN A 687 10.19 -44.10 36.47
N LEU A 688 11.12 -43.47 35.73
CA LEU A 688 12.32 -42.88 36.29
C LEU A 688 12.02 -41.65 37.16
N GLU A 689 11.01 -40.86 36.79
CA GLU A 689 10.54 -39.71 37.57
C GLU A 689 9.80 -40.16 38.85
N ALA A 690 9.00 -41.23 38.79
CA ALA A 690 8.41 -41.87 39.97
C ALA A 690 9.48 -42.42 40.92
N ALA A 691 10.47 -43.17 40.43
CA ALA A 691 11.56 -43.70 41.24
C ALA A 691 12.38 -42.58 41.91
N LYS A 692 12.58 -41.44 41.23
CA LYS A 692 13.23 -40.26 41.82
C LYS A 692 12.38 -39.68 42.96
N LEU A 693 11.07 -39.54 42.77
CA LEU A 693 10.15 -39.02 43.79
C LEU A 693 10.02 -39.97 44.99
N GLU A 694 10.08 -41.28 44.78
CA GLU A 694 10.13 -42.28 45.87
C GLU A 694 11.41 -42.12 46.72
N VAL A 695 12.57 -41.91 46.09
CA VAL A 695 13.83 -41.63 46.81
C VAL A 695 13.75 -40.29 47.58
N GLU A 696 13.16 -39.25 46.98
CA GLU A 696 12.97 -37.95 47.64
C GLU A 696 11.99 -38.04 48.84
N ALA A 697 10.90 -38.78 48.69
CA ALA A 697 9.95 -39.05 49.78
C ALA A 697 10.59 -39.89 50.90
N ALA A 698 11.35 -40.95 50.56
CA ALA A 698 12.03 -41.80 51.54
C ALA A 698 13.12 -41.05 52.33
N THR A 699 13.90 -40.20 51.66
CA THR A 699 14.92 -39.36 52.30
C THR A 699 14.31 -38.25 53.16
N SER A 700 13.22 -37.63 52.72
CA SER A 700 12.45 -36.65 53.50
C SER A 700 11.81 -37.29 54.75
N ALA A 701 11.23 -38.48 54.62
CA ALA A 701 10.70 -39.25 55.75
C ALA A 701 11.79 -39.62 56.77
N LEU A 702 12.97 -40.08 56.31
CA LEU A 702 14.13 -40.33 57.16
C LEU A 702 14.58 -39.07 57.90
N HIS A 703 14.60 -37.91 57.23
CA HIS A 703 14.92 -36.63 57.85
C HIS A 703 13.91 -36.25 58.94
N LYS A 704 12.62 -36.39 58.67
CA LYS A 704 11.56 -36.09 59.64
C LYS A 704 11.58 -37.02 60.85
N ILE A 705 11.88 -38.31 60.66
CA ILE A 705 12.05 -39.27 61.77
C ILE A 705 13.26 -38.90 62.63
N ALA A 706 14.34 -38.39 62.03
CA ALA A 706 15.52 -37.91 62.77
C ALA A 706 15.23 -36.64 63.60
N GLU A 707 14.53 -35.66 63.03
CA GLU A 707 14.04 -34.48 63.77
C GLU A 707 13.15 -34.91 64.95
N MET A 708 12.19 -35.79 64.70
CA MET A 708 11.26 -36.27 65.73
C MET A 708 11.98 -37.08 66.83
N SER A 709 12.99 -37.89 66.49
CA SER A 709 13.77 -38.61 67.51
C SER A 709 14.60 -37.64 68.36
N GLN A 710 15.15 -36.59 67.76
CA GLN A 710 15.89 -35.55 68.48
C GLN A 710 14.97 -34.71 69.37
N GLU A 711 13.79 -34.31 68.89
CA GLU A 711 12.77 -33.64 69.70
C GLU A 711 12.31 -34.49 70.90
N LEU A 712 12.10 -35.79 70.67
CA LEU A 712 11.63 -36.71 71.71
C LEU A 712 12.74 -36.96 72.75
N LEU A 713 14.00 -37.05 72.31
CA LEU A 713 15.16 -37.07 73.21
C LEU A 713 15.28 -35.79 74.05
N ASN A 714 15.12 -34.62 73.43
CA ASN A 714 15.16 -33.33 74.13
C ASN A 714 14.02 -33.21 75.17
N LYS A 715 12.78 -33.61 74.81
CA LYS A 715 11.62 -33.62 75.71
C LYS A 715 11.79 -34.64 76.85
N ALA A 716 12.30 -35.83 76.56
CA ALA A 716 12.61 -36.86 77.55
C ALA A 716 13.67 -36.39 78.56
N SER A 717 14.66 -35.62 78.10
CA SER A 717 15.69 -35.01 78.95
C SER A 717 15.12 -33.90 79.84
N LEU A 718 14.24 -33.05 79.30
CA LEU A 718 13.58 -31.97 80.05
C LEU A 718 12.68 -32.48 81.19
N ILE A 719 12.05 -33.65 81.02
CA ILE A 719 11.22 -34.28 82.06
C ILE A 719 12.06 -34.66 83.31
N ILE A 720 13.34 -35.00 83.12
CA ILE A 720 14.26 -35.31 84.24
C ILE A 720 14.69 -34.02 84.98
N GLU A 721 14.78 -32.88 84.30
CA GLU A 721 15.21 -31.63 84.94
C GLU A 721 14.13 -31.04 85.87
N ILE A 722 12.85 -31.18 85.53
CA ILE A 722 11.73 -30.55 86.27
C ILE A 722 11.57 -31.13 87.68
N ASP A 723 11.86 -32.42 87.89
CA ASP A 723 11.68 -33.10 89.19
C ASP A 723 12.75 -32.72 90.24
N THR A 724 13.72 -31.85 89.88
CA THR A 724 14.78 -31.41 90.80
C THR A 724 14.52 -30.07 91.48
N ASN A 725 13.55 -29.25 91.05
CA ASN A 725 13.42 -27.86 91.49
C ASN A 725 11.98 -27.33 91.60
N THR A 726 11.18 -27.78 92.58
CA THR A 726 10.09 -26.96 93.15
C THR A 726 9.80 -27.33 94.62
N SER A 727 10.21 -26.46 95.54
CA SER A 727 9.88 -26.58 96.97
C SER A 727 9.51 -25.24 97.61
N VAL A 728 8.25 -24.80 97.45
CA VAL A 728 7.57 -23.91 98.42
C VAL A 728 6.07 -24.21 98.43
N PHE A 729 5.56 -24.61 99.60
CA PHE A 729 4.13 -24.55 99.98
C PHE A 729 4.01 -23.72 101.26
N PRO A 730 2.80 -23.27 101.62
CA PRO A 730 2.18 -23.93 102.78
C PRO A 730 0.66 -24.20 102.63
N GLN A 731 0.29 -25.47 102.88
CA GLN A 731 -0.79 -25.98 103.74
C GLN A 731 -2.25 -25.47 103.54
N ILE A 732 -3.28 -26.32 103.59
CA ILE A 732 -3.71 -27.17 104.73
C ILE A 732 -4.55 -28.40 104.22
N ASP A 733 -4.47 -29.54 104.93
CA ASP A 733 -5.34 -30.77 104.95
C ASP A 733 -5.69 -31.51 103.61
N SER A 734 -5.70 -32.86 103.50
CA SER A 734 -5.40 -33.98 104.42
C SER A 734 -5.29 -35.34 103.69
N GLU A 735 -4.24 -36.13 103.94
CA GLU A 735 -4.10 -37.64 103.99
C GLU A 735 -4.70 -38.61 102.90
N PRO A 736 -4.22 -39.87 102.73
CA PRO A 736 -2.95 -40.24 102.07
C PRO A 736 -3.03 -41.42 101.04
N VAL A 737 -2.22 -41.43 99.97
CA VAL A 737 -1.95 -42.66 99.17
C VAL A 737 -0.48 -42.73 98.74
N SER A 738 0.13 -43.91 98.91
CA SER A 738 1.55 -44.20 98.67
C SER A 738 1.83 -44.84 97.31
N SER A 739 2.49 -44.11 96.40
CA SER A 739 3.10 -44.68 95.16
C SER A 739 4.11 -43.71 94.54
N ILE A 740 5.33 -43.62 95.08
CA ILE A 740 6.35 -42.63 94.64
C ILE A 740 7.71 -43.25 94.25
N LEU A 741 7.98 -44.54 94.50
CA LEU A 741 9.34 -45.09 94.38
C LEU A 741 9.67 -45.92 93.11
N GLU A 742 8.73 -46.16 92.20
CA GLU A 742 8.96 -46.99 90.99
C GLU A 742 9.06 -46.21 89.66
N ASN A 743 8.71 -44.93 89.62
CA ASN A 743 8.65 -44.16 88.36
C ASN A 743 10.04 -43.78 87.80
N ASP A 744 11.04 -43.59 88.67
CA ASP A 744 12.35 -43.03 88.29
C ASP A 744 13.23 -44.04 87.49
N GLU A 745 13.19 -45.32 87.85
CA GLU A 745 13.88 -46.38 87.09
C GLU A 745 13.20 -46.68 85.73
N CYS A 746 11.90 -46.33 85.60
CA CYS A 746 11.17 -46.45 84.34
C CYS A 746 11.52 -45.29 83.38
N LEU A 747 11.50 -44.05 83.88
CA LEU A 747 11.84 -42.86 83.11
C LEU A 747 13.29 -42.89 82.61
N THR A 748 14.25 -43.29 83.44
CA THR A 748 15.65 -43.45 83.04
C THR A 748 15.86 -44.55 81.98
N LYS A 749 15.10 -45.66 82.02
CA LYS A 749 15.10 -46.65 80.93
C LYS A 749 14.53 -46.09 79.63
N VAL A 750 13.40 -45.37 79.71
CA VAL A 750 12.79 -44.72 78.54
C VAL A 750 13.76 -43.72 77.89
N THR A 751 14.45 -42.89 78.66
CA THR A 751 15.39 -41.90 78.10
C THR A 751 16.62 -42.55 77.45
N THR A 752 17.14 -43.64 78.03
CA THR A 752 18.26 -44.39 77.41
C THR A 752 17.89 -45.10 76.11
N GLU A 753 16.70 -45.71 76.00
CA GLU A 753 16.24 -46.31 74.73
C GLU A 753 15.86 -45.24 73.69
N VAL A 754 15.30 -44.09 74.09
CA VAL A 754 15.07 -42.95 73.19
C VAL A 754 16.40 -42.42 72.64
N ALA A 755 17.44 -42.30 73.47
CA ALA A 755 18.78 -41.94 73.01
C ALA A 755 19.37 -42.98 72.04
N ARG A 756 19.16 -44.28 72.31
CA ARG A 756 19.61 -45.38 71.44
C ARG A 756 18.90 -45.37 70.08
N LEU A 757 17.59 -45.11 70.06
CA LEU A 757 16.81 -44.94 68.84
C LEU A 757 17.25 -43.72 68.05
N SER A 758 17.44 -42.56 68.70
CA SER A 758 17.93 -41.34 68.04
C SER A 758 19.30 -41.55 67.38
N ALA A 759 20.24 -42.21 68.07
CA ALA A 759 21.56 -42.53 67.52
C ALA A 759 21.50 -43.53 66.34
N LEU A 760 20.54 -44.46 66.35
CA LEU A 760 20.31 -45.39 65.24
C LEU A 760 19.71 -44.66 64.01
N THR A 761 18.75 -43.76 64.22
CA THR A 761 18.20 -42.92 63.16
C THR A 761 19.27 -42.00 62.57
N GLU A 762 20.12 -41.37 63.39
CA GLU A 762 21.21 -40.51 62.91
C GLU A 762 22.25 -41.30 62.09
N ARG A 763 22.49 -42.58 62.42
CA ARG A 763 23.32 -43.48 61.58
C ARG A 763 22.65 -43.76 60.24
N LEU A 764 21.35 -44.09 60.21
CA LEU A 764 20.63 -44.37 58.96
C LEU A 764 20.61 -43.15 58.02
N VAL A 765 20.45 -41.94 58.58
CA VAL A 765 20.53 -40.67 57.82
C VAL A 765 21.93 -40.47 57.21
N LYS A 766 23.00 -40.79 57.95
CA LYS A 766 24.38 -40.72 57.45
C LYS A 766 24.70 -41.81 56.40
N GLU A 767 24.19 -43.02 56.57
CA GLU A 767 24.33 -44.11 55.59
C GLU A 767 23.54 -43.82 54.30
N ALA A 768 22.42 -43.10 54.38
CA ALA A 768 21.68 -42.57 53.24
C ALA A 768 22.34 -41.32 52.58
N GLY A 769 23.49 -40.87 53.08
CA GLY A 769 24.22 -39.72 52.51
C GLY A 769 23.59 -38.35 52.78
N ILE A 770 22.63 -38.26 53.70
CA ILE A 770 21.88 -37.04 53.98
C ILE A 770 22.69 -36.15 54.95
N VAL A 771 23.10 -34.96 54.49
CA VAL A 771 23.80 -33.97 55.33
C VAL A 771 22.77 -33.19 56.13
N VAL A 772 22.67 -33.45 57.43
CA VAL A 772 21.83 -32.68 58.34
C VAL A 772 22.46 -31.30 58.59
N ALA A 773 21.78 -30.26 58.11
CA ALA A 773 22.18 -28.88 58.38
C ALA A 773 21.84 -28.50 59.83
N SER A 774 22.84 -28.26 60.66
CA SER A 774 22.64 -27.74 62.01
C SER A 774 22.35 -26.24 61.96
N GLU A 775 21.07 -25.86 62.06
CA GLU A 775 20.70 -24.45 62.25
C GLU A 775 21.14 -23.95 63.63
N GLN A 776 22.34 -23.37 63.67
CA GLN A 776 22.80 -22.57 64.80
C GLN A 776 22.09 -21.22 64.81
N TRP A 777 20.98 -21.14 65.53
CA TRP A 777 20.37 -19.86 65.92
C TRP A 777 21.32 -19.12 66.88
N ARG A 778 21.58 -17.83 66.60
CA ARG A 778 22.41 -16.92 67.41
C ARG A 778 21.71 -15.58 67.57
#